data_AF-A0A7X9ACF8-F1
#
_entry.id   AF-A0A7X9ACF8-F1
#
_cell.length_a   1.000
_cell.length_b   1.000
_cell.length_c   1.000
_cell.angle_alpha   90.00
_cell.angle_beta   90.00
_cell.angle_gamma   90.00
#
_symmetry.space_group_name_H-M   'P 1'
#
loop_
_entity.id
_entity.type
_entity.pdbx_description
1 polymer ?
#
loop_
_entity_poly.entity_id
_entity_poly.type
_entity_poly.pdbx_seq_one_letter_code
_entity_poly.pdbx_strand_id
1 'polypeptide(L)'
;MKLLVHFRFLSLLCTLLVLTATEISALDIQWSGYQAKAPSAPTVSEISLPNQTRGARIEASSDGAYQGAVGTLAKPVNLEDFRLIEFSIRHNITSGKISFSIMLFCKPGMVHGRFTVPTSQWNQVSIPLDVSSFSGRRDTSVIFGELSSIRITPFDAMDTAGKFLEIADFRLLPKVDEKAAMPIKVMNYFHNNPPSSGEKDNTVLTDGDLTENVHFRQYTENPDIVFDLGGRFTIDEIVVSSNAAPSHNYSELTICSSYDGKEWRPSGAIKNEAEGTQARIVKNKYVGDDRKMIGRYFRIQAARPRSDFSVYLSEISFFGHPPTPDEIAKAAESNYDTGAPMPLRTVEHYVELKKNDLQLWISRKNGVINGVFCGGRLIVERLTPQYTLQSRTKDTVVFGNKDVVQSIHAEDSQVTVITSNPGLPGLEVRRTWQVQGNALIEKVTLVNQSMKERMFLRMATEVILAQSFRNHGFYEMPASALAAEMFRMSASEVLMDRAMTNIPTIAFENDKERLTLWHTRYRFNDQFTYMDLGTEEDNLQVFRANGWLLTAATFVPADGKEQSYETRFAFTSGRLLKAFEEYQALPEVSAFRSQIKRPAWLRDIRAIISFGWDGTYPGSMQRLMKNYAGAFSHRGTLYEPTLYDLDGIWGDLLTQGEIRGWFGNRQTPEELQEKIKMFRASDPRFKVGYYTWFWSAFPWSTPVKNHPEWFVKKLRNGANASWFPGVNVNYLRFWGIKESRDEAAKQVIRAVDFYEQDGWYLDGGKSGVYAKDWETMRIDDPLGQTAFYDTVRKGIQKGNPNRVVFFNHSENPLGDLGFLESFGGTLTTDWRRGAVLMWKFKLYSYRDPLRYGVYIYWLPQVDHAFKNYLVGIGVMPSYLSRHFKAEDLPYIAARYEIRQAQITEAGVTPDWRFDEKETLECMALNQGTNGWLYMQYHGEEKAEKKVSVEIAPLGLTDSGKPIYAWLYHIKDAQKFHSKLSEPQIAKAYRETGWIADRAVSVQYLGKFPYAEQFSQQIEFAPGEGKVLMLTQLPAVVMSIEDEPSHYRLSGQPGITVEAASD
;
A
#
# COMPACT_ATOMS: atom_id res chain seq x y z
N MET A 1 -55.56 46.28 0.98
CA MET A 1 -56.24 46.85 2.17
C MET A 1 -57.07 45.75 2.85
N LYS A 2 -56.45 44.98 3.76
CA LYS A 2 -57.04 44.24 4.89
C LYS A 2 -55.87 43.61 5.65
N LEU A 3 -55.25 44.48 6.43
CA LEU A 3 -54.21 44.24 7.42
C LEU A 3 -54.88 43.77 8.73
N LEU A 4 -54.06 43.24 9.65
CA LEU A 4 -54.31 43.15 11.08
C LEU A 4 -55.41 42.17 11.52
N VAL A 5 -54.99 40.95 11.87
CA VAL A 5 -55.26 40.21 13.12
C VAL A 5 -54.81 38.78 12.85
N HIS A 6 -53.60 38.41 13.30
CA HIS A 6 -53.12 37.04 13.62
C HIS A 6 -51.60 37.00 13.95
N PHE A 7 -50.98 38.15 14.30
CA PHE A 7 -49.56 38.25 14.65
C PHE A 7 -49.29 38.49 16.14
N ARG A 8 -50.21 38.13 17.05
CA ARG A 8 -50.06 38.35 18.50
C ARG A 8 -50.20 37.12 19.40
N PHE A 9 -50.20 35.90 18.86
CA PHE A 9 -50.23 34.67 19.68
C PHE A 9 -48.98 33.78 19.60
N LEU A 10 -48.05 33.98 18.65
CA LEU A 10 -46.81 33.19 18.58
C LEU A 10 -45.60 33.82 19.29
N SER A 11 -45.62 35.12 19.56
CA SER A 11 -44.50 35.83 20.21
C SER A 11 -44.50 35.72 21.75
N LEU A 12 -45.51 35.09 22.35
CA LEU A 12 -45.58 34.89 23.81
C LEU A 12 -45.30 33.45 24.24
N LEU A 13 -45.34 32.48 23.30
CA LEU A 13 -45.03 31.08 23.59
C LEU A 13 -43.55 30.73 23.34
N CYS A 14 -42.84 31.46 22.46
CA CYS A 14 -41.39 31.31 22.29
C CYS A 14 -40.56 32.00 23.40
N THR A 15 -41.18 32.78 24.27
CA THR A 15 -40.50 33.44 25.41
C THR A 15 -40.67 32.66 26.72
N LEU A 16 -41.47 31.57 26.73
CA LEU A 16 -41.69 30.72 27.91
C LEU A 16 -41.14 29.28 27.77
N LEU A 17 -40.47 28.95 26.66
CA LEU A 17 -39.85 27.63 26.42
C LEU A 17 -38.34 27.70 26.12
N VAL A 18 -37.69 28.81 26.50
CA VAL A 18 -36.21 28.94 26.60
C VAL A 18 -35.82 29.38 28.03
N LEU A 19 -36.61 28.95 29.02
CA LEU A 19 -36.30 29.10 30.44
C LEU A 19 -36.30 27.72 31.12
N THR A 20 -35.52 26.82 30.55
CA THR A 20 -34.63 25.96 31.33
C THR A 20 -33.25 26.06 30.68
N ALA A 21 -32.73 27.29 30.55
CA ALA A 21 -31.30 27.47 30.59
C ALA A 21 -30.87 26.93 31.96
N THR A 22 -30.37 25.70 32.00
CA THR A 22 -29.51 25.25 33.11
C THR A 22 -28.56 26.40 33.37
N GLU A 23 -28.67 27.04 34.54
CA GLU A 23 -27.83 28.17 34.89
C GLU A 23 -26.38 27.79 34.61
N ILE A 24 -25.78 28.41 33.58
CA ILE A 24 -24.35 28.32 33.34
C ILE A 24 -23.75 29.09 34.51
N SER A 25 -23.34 28.36 35.55
CA SER A 25 -22.76 28.96 36.74
C SER A 25 -21.42 29.57 36.36
N ALA A 26 -21.42 30.88 36.06
CA ALA A 26 -20.21 31.67 36.03
C ALA A 26 -19.57 31.54 37.42
N LEU A 27 -18.37 30.97 37.47
CA LEU A 27 -17.68 30.79 38.74
C LEU A 27 -17.09 32.13 39.18
N ASP A 28 -17.38 32.52 40.42
CA ASP A 28 -16.69 33.65 41.05
C ASP A 28 -15.31 33.19 41.54
N ILE A 29 -14.29 33.46 40.72
CA ILE A 29 -12.90 33.04 40.94
C ILE A 29 -12.04 34.26 41.22
N GLN A 30 -11.38 34.25 42.39
CA GLN A 30 -10.36 35.23 42.73
C GLN A 30 -8.98 34.72 42.30
N TRP A 31 -8.36 35.40 41.35
CA TRP A 31 -7.05 35.04 40.82
C TRP A 31 -5.91 35.70 41.60
N SER A 32 -4.85 34.93 41.83
CA SER A 32 -3.61 35.37 42.48
C SER A 32 -2.40 34.76 41.74
N GLY A 33 -1.26 35.44 41.80
CA GLY A 33 -0.04 34.97 41.15
C GLY A 33 0.62 33.82 41.93
N TYR A 34 1.12 32.81 41.23
CA TYR A 34 1.82 31.67 41.84
C TYR A 34 3.34 31.82 41.71
N GLN A 35 4.00 32.23 42.81
CA GLN A 35 5.44 32.48 42.87
C GLN A 35 6.31 31.24 42.61
N ALA A 36 5.97 30.09 43.19
CA ALA A 36 6.80 28.89 43.24
C ALA A 36 8.29 29.15 43.55
N LYS A 37 9.17 29.16 42.55
CA LYS A 37 10.63 29.35 42.68
C LYS A 37 11.11 30.76 42.32
N ALA A 38 10.23 31.64 41.86
CA ALA A 38 10.58 33.01 41.49
C ALA A 38 10.83 33.91 42.72
N PRO A 39 11.61 35.01 42.59
CA PRO A 39 11.87 35.94 43.69
C PRO A 39 10.63 36.65 44.24
N SER A 40 9.60 36.81 43.39
CA SER A 40 8.33 37.47 43.71
C SER A 40 7.18 36.76 43.00
N ALA A 41 5.94 36.93 43.46
CA ALA A 41 4.77 36.45 42.74
C ALA A 41 4.49 37.34 41.50
N PRO A 42 3.90 36.79 40.41
CA PRO A 42 3.47 37.60 39.29
C PRO A 42 2.31 38.51 39.73
N THR A 43 2.23 39.70 39.14
CA THR A 43 1.15 40.65 39.42
C THR A 43 -0.13 40.19 38.74
N VAL A 44 -1.27 40.41 39.41
CA VAL A 44 -2.59 40.12 38.85
C VAL A 44 -3.34 41.42 38.65
N SER A 45 -3.81 41.66 37.44
CA SER A 45 -4.71 42.77 37.10
C SER A 45 -5.99 42.23 36.49
N GLU A 46 -7.11 42.91 36.75
CA GLU A 46 -8.39 42.57 36.15
C GLU A 46 -8.42 43.04 34.69
N ILE A 47 -8.95 42.19 33.81
CA ILE A 47 -9.16 42.51 32.40
C ILE A 47 -10.64 42.33 32.05
N SER A 48 -11.11 43.10 31.07
CA SER A 48 -12.46 42.96 30.51
C SER A 48 -12.34 42.54 29.05
N LEU A 49 -13.04 41.47 28.69
CA LEU A 49 -13.16 41.04 27.30
C LEU A 49 -14.23 41.86 26.53
N PRO A 50 -14.22 41.85 25.19
CA PRO A 50 -15.20 42.56 24.36
C PRO A 50 -16.68 42.20 24.63
N ASN A 51 -16.94 41.02 25.18
CA ASN A 51 -18.24 40.51 25.61
C ASN A 51 -18.57 40.83 27.09
N GLN A 52 -17.82 41.73 27.74
CA GLN A 52 -17.99 42.17 29.13
C GLN A 52 -17.77 41.11 30.22
N THR A 53 -17.18 39.96 29.92
CA THR A 53 -16.74 39.02 30.95
C THR A 53 -15.45 39.49 31.62
N ARG A 54 -15.41 39.32 32.95
CA ARG A 54 -14.24 39.62 33.79
C ARG A 54 -13.22 38.49 33.67
N GLY A 55 -11.96 38.86 33.49
CA GLY A 55 -10.82 37.95 33.47
C GLY A 55 -9.66 38.48 34.31
N ALA A 56 -8.58 37.72 34.36
CA ALA A 56 -7.36 38.09 35.05
C ALA A 56 -6.17 38.02 34.11
N ARG A 57 -5.31 39.04 34.15
CA ARG A 57 -3.98 39.06 33.56
C ARG A 57 -2.95 38.81 34.64
N ILE A 58 -2.13 37.79 34.45
CA ILE A 58 -1.06 37.38 35.35
C ILE A 58 0.26 37.67 34.63
N GLU A 59 1.01 38.64 35.13
CA GLU A 59 2.21 39.17 34.48
C GLU A 59 3.45 39.02 35.37
N ALA A 60 4.55 38.52 34.80
CA ALA A 60 5.83 38.39 35.48
C ALA A 60 6.39 39.78 35.82
N SER A 61 6.58 40.01 37.12
CA SER A 61 7.00 41.29 37.70
C SER A 61 8.53 41.48 37.75
N SER A 62 9.30 40.42 37.56
CA SER A 62 10.77 40.38 37.46
C SER A 62 11.19 39.15 36.64
N ASP A 63 12.49 38.88 36.47
CA ASP A 63 12.98 37.64 35.88
C ASP A 63 13.01 36.50 36.92
N GLY A 64 12.69 35.28 36.52
CA GLY A 64 12.68 34.09 37.39
C GLY A 64 11.62 33.05 36.99
N ALA A 65 11.75 31.79 37.39
CA ALA A 65 10.83 30.71 36.97
C ALA A 65 9.44 30.80 37.64
N TYR A 66 8.55 31.66 37.11
CA TYR A 66 7.18 31.80 37.60
C TYR A 66 6.31 30.63 37.16
N GLN A 67 5.47 30.13 38.06
CA GLN A 67 4.64 28.95 37.80
C GLN A 67 3.15 29.27 37.59
N GLY A 68 2.80 30.49 37.18
CA GLY A 68 1.46 30.82 36.67
C GLY A 68 0.49 31.42 37.71
N ALA A 69 -0.74 30.91 37.76
CA ALA A 69 -1.87 31.53 38.48
C ALA A 69 -2.60 30.54 39.40
N VAL A 70 -3.11 31.01 40.54
CA VAL A 70 -4.05 30.28 41.42
C VAL A 70 -5.38 31.03 41.47
N GLY A 71 -6.46 30.36 41.06
CA GLY A 71 -7.83 30.82 41.21
C GLY A 71 -8.49 30.16 42.43
N THR A 72 -8.95 30.94 43.40
CA THR A 72 -9.73 30.45 44.54
C THR A 72 -11.22 30.67 44.29
N LEU A 73 -12.03 29.63 44.41
CA LEU A 73 -13.47 29.74 44.24
C LEU A 73 -14.10 30.33 45.50
N ALA A 74 -15.04 31.28 45.35
CA ALA A 74 -15.77 31.87 46.48
C ALA A 74 -16.60 30.84 47.27
N LYS A 75 -17.04 29.77 46.60
CA LYS A 75 -17.71 28.61 47.20
C LYS A 75 -17.17 27.32 46.56
N PRO A 76 -16.88 26.26 47.34
CA PRO A 76 -16.53 24.97 46.77
C PRO A 76 -17.64 24.42 45.87
N VAL A 77 -17.26 23.72 44.79
CA VAL A 77 -18.20 23.13 43.82
C VAL A 77 -17.87 21.66 43.64
N ASN A 78 -18.85 20.75 43.75
CA ASN A 78 -18.61 19.33 43.52
C ASN A 78 -18.46 19.03 42.03
N LEU A 79 -17.26 18.65 41.59
CA LEU A 79 -16.99 18.37 40.18
C LEU A 79 -17.70 17.12 39.66
N GLU A 80 -18.20 16.24 40.53
CA GLU A 80 -18.99 15.09 40.12
C GLU A 80 -20.31 15.48 39.42
N ASP A 81 -20.81 16.70 39.65
CA ASP A 81 -22.05 17.21 39.05
C ASP A 81 -21.82 17.82 37.65
N PHE A 82 -20.56 17.90 37.22
CA PHE A 82 -20.17 18.59 35.99
C PHE A 82 -19.45 17.62 35.04
N ARG A 83 -19.48 17.95 33.75
CA ARG A 83 -18.86 17.14 32.69
C ARG A 83 -17.67 17.81 32.02
N LEU A 84 -17.58 19.14 32.08
CA LEU A 84 -16.59 19.92 31.34
C LEU A 84 -16.19 21.17 32.13
N ILE A 85 -14.90 21.48 32.11
CA ILE A 85 -14.36 22.78 32.47
C ILE A 85 -14.09 23.55 31.19
N GLU A 86 -14.55 24.79 31.08
CA GLU A 86 -14.21 25.66 29.95
C GLU A 86 -13.71 27.03 30.40
N PHE A 87 -12.73 27.59 29.69
CA PHE A 87 -12.23 28.94 29.91
C PHE A 87 -11.48 29.47 28.68
N SER A 88 -11.39 30.78 28.54
CA SER A 88 -10.58 31.46 27.53
C SER A 88 -9.19 31.76 28.09
N ILE A 89 -8.13 31.58 27.29
CA ILE A 89 -6.75 31.90 27.69
C ILE A 89 -5.94 32.53 26.54
N ARG A 90 -5.09 33.52 26.86
CA ARG A 90 -4.13 34.15 25.94
C ARG A 90 -2.78 34.32 26.64
N HIS A 91 -1.66 34.30 25.91
CA HIS A 91 -0.33 34.55 26.48
C HIS A 91 0.63 35.21 25.48
N ASN A 92 1.72 35.81 26.00
CA ASN A 92 2.89 36.26 25.22
C ASN A 92 4.21 35.56 25.63
N ILE A 93 4.12 34.45 26.39
CA ILE A 93 5.28 33.77 27.02
C ILE A 93 6.33 33.30 26.00
N THR A 94 5.90 32.75 24.87
CA THR A 94 6.73 32.27 23.75
C THR A 94 6.17 32.83 22.44
N SER A 95 6.90 32.75 21.32
CA SER A 95 6.37 33.09 20.00
C SER A 95 5.54 31.97 19.36
N GLY A 96 5.65 30.73 19.86
CA GLY A 96 4.89 29.55 19.42
C GLY A 96 4.02 28.93 20.51
N LYS A 97 3.49 27.73 20.26
CA LYS A 97 2.63 26.99 21.19
C LYS A 97 3.34 26.66 22.51
N ILE A 98 2.66 26.84 23.64
CA ILE A 98 3.16 26.49 24.98
C ILE A 98 2.20 25.52 25.69
N SER A 99 2.77 24.56 26.43
CA SER A 99 1.99 23.65 27.27
C SER A 99 1.73 24.25 28.65
N PHE A 100 0.47 24.22 29.05
CA PHE A 100 0.00 24.55 30.39
C PHE A 100 -0.40 23.28 31.14
N SER A 101 -0.31 23.35 32.46
CA SER A 101 -0.91 22.40 33.38
C SER A 101 -2.04 23.07 34.15
N ILE A 102 -3.17 22.37 34.29
CA ILE A 102 -4.25 22.73 35.20
C ILE A 102 -4.26 21.76 36.37
N MET A 103 -4.26 22.27 37.60
CA MET A 103 -4.43 21.48 38.81
C MET A 103 -5.74 21.88 39.47
N LEU A 104 -6.59 20.91 39.74
CA LEU A 104 -7.85 21.09 40.44
C LEU A 104 -7.69 20.51 41.85
N PHE A 105 -7.75 21.38 42.85
CA PHE A 105 -7.64 20.98 44.25
C PHE A 105 -9.03 20.64 44.77
N CYS A 106 -9.32 19.34 44.78
CA CYS A 106 -10.58 18.78 45.24
C CYS A 106 -10.41 18.21 46.66
N LYS A 107 -11.50 17.96 47.39
CA LYS A 107 -11.47 17.07 48.56
C LYS A 107 -11.93 15.67 48.14
N PRO A 108 -11.16 14.59 48.43
CA PRO A 108 -9.98 14.54 49.31
C PRO A 108 -8.61 14.76 48.62
N GLY A 109 -8.54 15.06 47.31
CA GLY A 109 -7.27 15.06 46.58
C GLY A 109 -7.15 16.07 45.43
N MET A 110 -5.97 16.13 44.83
CA MET A 110 -5.70 17.02 43.68
C MET A 110 -5.61 16.19 42.40
N VAL A 111 -6.25 16.69 41.34
CA VAL A 111 -6.17 16.11 39.99
C VAL A 111 -5.47 17.09 39.05
N HIS A 112 -4.68 16.56 38.12
CA HIS A 112 -3.79 17.37 37.28
C HIS A 112 -4.00 17.03 35.79
N GLY A 113 -4.31 18.03 34.97
CA GLY A 113 -4.47 17.94 33.51
C GLY A 113 -3.46 18.79 32.76
N ARG A 114 -3.31 18.58 31.45
CA ARG A 114 -2.43 19.39 30.58
C ARG A 114 -3.17 19.80 29.30
N PHE A 115 -2.83 20.98 28.79
CA PHE A 115 -3.35 21.51 27.52
C PHE A 115 -2.30 22.42 26.87
N THR A 116 -2.43 22.72 25.57
CA THR A 116 -1.48 23.55 24.83
C THR A 116 -2.20 24.73 24.21
N VAL A 117 -1.56 25.90 24.19
CA VAL A 117 -2.15 27.16 23.71
C VAL A 117 -1.16 27.85 22.76
N PRO A 118 -1.60 28.35 21.59
CA PRO A 118 -0.79 29.21 20.72
C PRO A 118 -0.74 30.67 21.22
N THR A 119 0.37 31.34 20.91
CA THR A 119 0.62 32.74 21.27
C THR A 119 -0.35 33.71 20.59
N SER A 120 -0.54 34.89 21.20
CA SER A 120 -1.09 36.12 20.60
C SER A 120 -2.60 36.22 20.35
N GLN A 121 -3.35 35.13 20.41
CA GLN A 121 -4.82 35.16 20.29
C GLN A 121 -5.51 34.57 21.52
N TRP A 122 -6.79 34.90 21.71
CA TRP A 122 -7.64 34.26 22.72
C TRP A 122 -8.02 32.86 22.27
N ASN A 123 -7.78 31.88 23.12
CA ASN A 123 -8.07 30.48 22.86
C ASN A 123 -9.06 29.95 23.90
N GLN A 124 -10.19 29.42 23.44
CA GLN A 124 -11.08 28.67 24.33
C GLN A 124 -10.46 27.30 24.63
N VAL A 125 -10.36 26.94 25.90
CA VAL A 125 -9.92 25.64 26.42
C VAL A 125 -11.14 24.92 26.98
N SER A 126 -11.30 23.65 26.63
CA SER A 126 -12.41 22.78 27.09
C SER A 126 -11.82 21.46 27.57
N ILE A 127 -11.93 21.15 28.86
CA ILE A 127 -11.31 19.98 29.48
C ILE A 127 -12.42 19.10 30.08
N PRO A 128 -12.65 17.89 29.53
CA PRO A 128 -13.66 16.99 30.07
C PRO A 128 -13.26 16.52 31.47
N LEU A 129 -14.21 16.52 32.40
CA LEU A 129 -14.06 15.97 33.74
C LEU A 129 -14.13 14.43 33.70
N ASP A 130 -13.21 13.84 32.95
CA ASP A 130 -13.02 12.41 32.79
C ASP A 130 -11.72 11.98 33.45
N VAL A 131 -11.70 10.79 34.07
CA VAL A 131 -10.53 10.30 34.81
C VAL A 131 -9.30 10.11 33.92
N SER A 132 -9.46 9.93 32.60
CA SER A 132 -8.34 9.81 31.66
C SER A 132 -7.75 11.15 31.21
N SER A 133 -8.46 12.26 31.42
CA SER A 133 -7.98 13.61 31.13
C SER A 133 -7.12 14.19 32.25
N PHE A 134 -7.07 13.51 33.39
CA PHE A 134 -6.34 13.93 34.57
C PHE A 134 -5.44 12.81 35.11
N SER A 135 -4.42 13.20 35.87
CA SER A 135 -3.55 12.31 36.64
C SER A 135 -3.65 12.66 38.13
N GLY A 136 -3.69 11.66 39.01
CA GLY A 136 -3.58 11.85 40.46
C GLY A 136 -2.15 12.20 40.91
N ARG A 137 -1.96 12.42 42.22
CA ARG A 137 -0.64 12.70 42.81
C ARG A 137 -0.01 11.37 43.23
N ARG A 138 1.11 10.97 42.61
CA ARG A 138 1.88 9.74 42.94
C ARG A 138 0.98 8.49 42.98
N ASP A 139 0.47 8.08 41.82
CA ASP A 139 -0.25 6.81 41.62
C ASP A 139 -1.59 6.65 42.36
N THR A 140 -2.21 7.73 42.85
CA THR A 140 -3.58 7.69 43.35
C THR A 140 -4.60 7.73 42.21
N SER A 141 -5.69 6.98 42.35
CA SER A 141 -6.84 7.06 41.43
C SER A 141 -7.39 8.49 41.37
N VAL A 142 -7.70 8.97 40.17
CA VAL A 142 -8.32 10.28 39.95
C VAL A 142 -9.73 10.24 40.56
N ILE A 143 -9.97 11.08 41.58
CA ILE A 143 -11.28 11.24 42.22
C ILE A 143 -11.66 12.72 42.07
N PHE A 144 -12.76 12.97 41.37
CA PHE A 144 -13.38 14.29 41.35
C PHE A 144 -14.23 14.46 42.60
N GLY A 145 -14.23 15.66 43.18
CA GLY A 145 -14.97 15.97 44.42
C GLY A 145 -15.14 17.48 44.56
N GLU A 146 -15.27 17.99 45.79
CA GLU A 146 -15.42 19.42 46.04
C GLU A 146 -14.18 20.22 45.64
N LEU A 147 -14.24 20.94 44.51
CA LEU A 147 -13.22 21.86 44.02
C LEU A 147 -13.20 23.14 44.86
N SER A 148 -12.08 23.41 45.53
CA SER A 148 -11.87 24.66 46.28
C SER A 148 -10.95 25.66 45.59
N SER A 149 -10.02 25.19 44.77
CA SER A 149 -9.09 26.06 44.04
C SER A 149 -8.54 25.41 42.79
N ILE A 150 -8.14 26.24 41.84
CA ILE A 150 -7.59 25.87 40.54
C ILE A 150 -6.20 26.50 40.42
N ARG A 151 -5.25 25.79 39.83
CA ARG A 151 -3.96 26.36 39.45
C ARG A 151 -3.71 26.13 37.98
N ILE A 152 -3.30 27.17 37.26
CA ILE A 152 -2.91 27.09 35.86
C ILE A 152 -1.45 27.52 35.74
N THR A 153 -0.58 26.64 35.23
CA THR A 153 0.87 26.85 35.20
C THR A 153 1.45 26.63 33.80
N PRO A 154 2.26 27.58 33.26
CA PRO A 154 3.09 27.35 32.08
C PRO A 154 4.42 26.64 32.42
N PHE A 155 4.48 25.91 33.54
CA PHE A 155 5.71 25.38 34.13
C PHE A 155 6.71 26.52 34.43
N ASP A 156 7.96 26.40 33.98
CA ASP A 156 9.02 27.38 34.25
C ASP A 156 9.23 28.36 33.07
N ALA A 157 8.33 28.38 32.07
CA ALA A 157 8.52 29.12 30.82
C ALA A 157 8.17 30.61 30.89
N MET A 158 7.37 31.02 31.88
CA MET A 158 7.12 32.43 32.17
C MET A 158 8.28 32.95 33.03
N ASP A 159 9.44 33.17 32.43
CA ASP A 159 10.72 33.37 33.12
C ASP A 159 11.31 34.79 33.05
N THR A 160 10.72 35.66 32.24
CA THR A 160 11.20 37.03 31.97
C THR A 160 10.14 38.05 32.36
N ALA A 161 10.54 39.18 32.91
CA ALA A 161 9.65 40.30 33.21
C ALA A 161 8.83 40.73 31.97
N GLY A 162 7.54 41.02 32.18
CA GLY A 162 6.62 41.42 31.10
C GLY A 162 6.00 40.26 30.29
N LYS A 163 6.41 39.00 30.54
CA LYS A 163 5.65 37.84 30.06
C LYS A 163 4.36 37.68 30.88
N PHE A 164 3.26 37.37 30.22
CA PHE A 164 1.94 37.25 30.82
C PHE A 164 1.13 36.09 30.26
N LEU A 165 0.17 35.64 31.07
CA LEU A 165 -0.99 34.87 30.65
C LEU A 165 -2.27 35.57 31.12
N GLU A 166 -3.32 35.49 30.33
CA GLU A 166 -4.63 36.08 30.60
C GLU A 166 -5.67 34.97 30.56
N ILE A 167 -6.54 34.90 31.57
CA ILE A 167 -7.60 33.88 31.70
C ILE A 167 -8.95 34.59 31.86
N ALA A 168 -9.97 34.11 31.16
CA ALA A 168 -11.34 34.65 31.21
C ALA A 168 -12.38 33.54 30.95
N ASP A 169 -13.67 33.89 31.03
CA ASP A 169 -14.81 33.00 30.69
C ASP A 169 -14.82 31.63 31.40
N PHE A 170 -14.31 31.56 32.62
CA PHE A 170 -14.22 30.28 33.33
C PHE A 170 -15.61 29.77 33.75
N ARG A 171 -15.98 28.58 33.27
CA ARG A 171 -17.28 27.95 33.53
C ARG A 171 -17.16 26.44 33.73
N LEU A 172 -18.07 25.90 34.53
CA LEU A 172 -18.31 24.46 34.63
C LEU A 172 -19.63 24.14 33.93
N LEU A 173 -19.63 23.16 33.04
CA LEU A 173 -20.86 22.70 32.39
C LEU A 173 -21.44 21.49 33.14
N PRO A 174 -22.70 21.55 33.58
CA PRO A 174 -23.32 20.46 34.33
C PRO A 174 -23.44 19.20 33.48
N LYS A 175 -23.51 18.04 34.13
CA LYS A 175 -23.98 16.80 33.50
C LYS A 175 -25.44 17.01 33.09
N VAL A 176 -25.74 16.83 31.80
CA VAL A 176 -27.11 16.93 31.27
C VAL A 176 -27.61 15.51 31.02
N ASP A 177 -28.86 15.22 31.35
CA ASP A 177 -29.47 13.88 31.22
C ASP A 177 -29.71 13.42 29.77
N GLU A 178 -29.31 14.19 28.77
CA GLU A 178 -29.61 13.91 27.37
C GLU A 178 -28.41 13.33 26.61
N LYS A 179 -28.65 12.20 25.94
CA LYS A 179 -27.80 11.60 24.88
C LYS A 179 -27.67 12.47 23.62
N ALA A 180 -27.90 13.78 23.72
CA ALA A 180 -27.87 14.67 22.58
C ALA A 180 -26.42 14.87 22.11
N ALA A 181 -26.16 14.55 20.84
CA ALA A 181 -24.87 14.79 20.20
C ALA A 181 -24.56 16.30 20.23
N MET A 182 -23.43 16.68 20.84
CA MET A 182 -22.99 18.08 20.89
C MET A 182 -21.66 18.25 20.15
N PRO A 183 -21.38 19.43 19.58
CA PRO A 183 -20.07 19.70 18.97
C PRO A 183 -18.96 19.48 20.01
N ILE A 184 -17.98 18.64 19.67
CA ILE A 184 -16.78 18.40 20.46
C ILE A 184 -15.66 19.22 19.85
N LYS A 185 -15.05 20.07 20.69
CA LYS A 185 -13.87 20.84 20.29
C LYS A 185 -12.65 19.92 20.24
N VAL A 186 -11.97 19.89 19.10
CA VAL A 186 -10.66 19.23 18.97
C VAL A 186 -9.62 20.03 19.76
N MET A 187 -8.89 19.36 20.66
CA MET A 187 -7.86 20.02 21.47
C MET A 187 -6.56 20.19 20.70
N ASN A 188 -6.18 19.18 19.92
CA ASN A 188 -5.03 19.23 19.02
C ASN A 188 -5.18 18.19 17.92
N TYR A 189 -4.44 18.35 16.83
CA TYR A 189 -4.23 17.27 15.87
C TYR A 189 -2.83 17.33 15.26
N PHE A 190 -2.41 16.20 14.69
CA PHE A 190 -1.14 16.10 13.98
C PHE A 190 -1.28 15.17 12.77
N HIS A 191 -0.38 15.38 11.81
CA HIS A 191 -0.29 14.56 10.62
C HIS A 191 0.80 13.51 10.82
N ASN A 192 0.45 12.23 10.63
CA ASN A 192 1.47 11.19 10.45
C ASN A 192 2.14 11.35 9.07
N ASN A 193 1.34 11.70 8.05
CA ASN A 193 1.81 12.01 6.71
C ASN A 193 1.49 13.50 6.42
N PRO A 194 2.51 14.39 6.36
CA PRO A 194 2.27 15.83 6.26
C PRO A 194 1.70 16.24 4.89
N PRO A 195 0.87 17.29 4.85
CA PRO A 195 0.31 17.80 3.60
C PRO A 195 1.34 18.51 2.73
N SER A 196 1.05 18.60 1.43
CA SER A 196 1.91 19.29 0.46
C SER A 196 1.81 20.82 0.59
N SER A 197 0.65 21.34 0.99
CA SER A 197 0.41 22.76 1.26
C SER A 197 -0.90 22.97 2.03
N GLY A 198 -1.16 24.21 2.44
CA GLY A 198 -2.43 24.60 3.07
C GLY A 198 -2.52 24.21 4.55
N GLU A 199 -1.38 23.98 5.20
CA GLU A 199 -1.30 23.78 6.64
C GLU A 199 -0.01 24.45 7.15
N LYS A 200 -0.13 25.38 8.10
CA LYS A 200 1.03 26.08 8.71
C LYS A 200 1.23 25.70 10.17
N ASP A 201 0.14 25.60 10.94
CA ASP A 201 0.19 25.47 12.40
C ASP A 201 -0.67 24.30 12.93
N ASN A 202 -1.13 23.39 12.08
CA ASN A 202 -2.15 22.37 12.38
C ASN A 202 -3.41 23.02 12.97
N THR A 203 -4.01 23.93 12.21
CA THR A 203 -5.24 24.64 12.60
C THR A 203 -6.34 24.56 11.55
N VAL A 204 -5.99 24.43 10.27
CA VAL A 204 -6.93 24.56 9.14
C VAL A 204 -8.10 23.57 9.24
N LEU A 205 -7.85 22.32 9.58
CA LEU A 205 -8.92 21.30 9.67
C LEU A 205 -9.93 21.48 10.81
N THR A 206 -9.78 22.50 11.65
CA THR A 206 -10.59 22.71 12.87
C THR A 206 -10.91 24.17 13.16
N ASP A 207 -10.56 25.10 12.25
CA ASP A 207 -10.74 26.53 12.45
C ASP A 207 -12.12 27.04 12.00
N GLY A 208 -12.90 26.19 11.34
CA GLY A 208 -14.23 26.51 10.81
C GLY A 208 -14.21 27.22 9.45
N ASP A 209 -13.04 27.48 8.85
CA ASP A 209 -12.91 28.09 7.54
C ASP A 209 -12.97 27.05 6.42
N LEU A 210 -14.11 26.99 5.74
CA LEU A 210 -14.33 26.06 4.63
C LEU A 210 -13.69 26.52 3.30
N THR A 211 -13.03 27.68 3.27
CA THR A 211 -12.42 28.24 2.06
C THR A 211 -10.98 27.82 1.86
N GLU A 212 -10.26 27.52 2.95
CA GLU A 212 -8.91 26.97 2.91
C GLU A 212 -8.96 25.42 2.83
N ASN A 213 -7.95 24.84 2.19
CA ASN A 213 -7.80 23.39 2.08
C ASN A 213 -6.40 23.01 2.53
N VAL A 214 -6.32 21.98 3.35
CA VAL A 214 -5.14 21.13 3.41
C VAL A 214 -5.07 20.31 2.12
N HIS A 215 -3.95 20.41 1.41
CA HIS A 215 -3.77 19.79 0.10
C HIS A 215 -2.69 18.71 0.14
N PHE A 216 -3.05 17.51 -0.30
CA PHE A 216 -2.15 16.39 -0.52
C PHE A 216 -2.05 16.14 -2.03
N ARG A 217 -0.87 16.36 -2.60
CA ARG A 217 -0.65 16.22 -4.04
C ARG A 217 -0.74 14.76 -4.49
N GLN A 218 -1.06 14.60 -5.77
CA GLN A 218 -0.94 13.34 -6.51
C GLN A 218 0.42 12.66 -6.24
N TYR A 219 0.43 11.33 -6.11
CA TYR A 219 1.63 10.51 -5.88
C TYR A 219 2.38 10.74 -4.56
N THR A 220 1.81 11.48 -3.61
CA THR A 220 2.29 11.49 -2.21
C THR A 220 1.60 10.40 -1.39
N GLU A 221 2.04 10.19 -0.16
CA GLU A 221 1.34 9.34 0.80
C GLU A 221 -0.08 9.85 1.06
N ASN A 222 -0.98 8.91 1.37
CA ASN A 222 -2.37 9.20 1.69
C ASN A 222 -2.46 10.01 2.99
N PRO A 223 -3.42 10.96 3.10
CA PRO A 223 -3.67 11.69 4.33
C PRO A 223 -3.87 10.76 5.51
N ASP A 224 -3.15 11.02 6.60
CA ASP A 224 -3.21 10.28 7.85
C ASP A 224 -3.09 11.24 9.03
N ILE A 225 -4.21 11.46 9.71
CA ILE A 225 -4.41 12.59 10.62
C ILE A 225 -4.93 12.07 11.94
N VAL A 226 -4.29 12.45 13.05
CA VAL A 226 -4.69 12.06 14.40
C VAL A 226 -5.21 13.28 15.15
N PHE A 227 -6.45 13.18 15.62
CA PHE A 227 -7.14 14.17 16.44
C PHE A 227 -7.13 13.74 17.91
N ASP A 228 -6.67 14.61 18.81
CA ASP A 228 -6.84 14.47 20.27
C ASP A 228 -8.01 15.35 20.71
N LEU A 229 -9.04 14.72 21.26
CA LEU A 229 -10.23 15.42 21.77
C LEU A 229 -10.03 15.90 23.23
N GLY A 230 -8.89 15.63 23.86
CA GLY A 230 -8.57 16.05 25.23
C GLY A 230 -9.16 15.16 26.33
N GLY A 231 -10.05 14.24 25.98
CA GLY A 231 -10.60 13.22 26.85
C GLY A 231 -11.42 12.20 26.07
N ARG A 232 -11.95 11.20 26.77
CA ARG A 232 -12.75 10.15 26.12
C ARG A 232 -14.14 10.68 25.80
N PHE A 233 -14.54 10.49 24.55
CA PHE A 233 -15.89 10.78 24.07
C PHE A 233 -16.47 9.57 23.37
N THR A 234 -17.77 9.40 23.55
CA THR A 234 -18.64 8.66 22.65
C THR A 234 -18.96 9.57 21.46
N ILE A 235 -18.60 9.16 20.25
CA ILE A 235 -18.82 9.93 19.03
C ILE A 235 -20.09 9.44 18.34
N ASP A 236 -21.04 10.37 18.18
CA ASP A 236 -22.31 10.14 17.52
C ASP A 236 -22.26 10.57 16.04
N GLU A 237 -21.46 11.59 15.71
CA GLU A 237 -21.31 12.06 14.34
C GLU A 237 -19.91 12.65 14.09
N ILE A 238 -19.39 12.45 12.87
CA ILE A 238 -18.19 13.14 12.37
C ILE A 238 -18.54 13.75 11.04
N VAL A 239 -18.29 15.05 10.86
CA VAL A 239 -18.54 15.77 9.62
C VAL A 239 -17.22 16.18 9.00
N VAL A 240 -17.00 15.78 7.75
CA VAL A 240 -15.82 16.16 6.97
C VAL A 240 -16.24 17.04 5.80
N SER A 241 -15.68 18.24 5.74
CA SER A 241 -15.89 19.20 4.66
C SER A 241 -14.68 19.27 3.75
N SER A 242 -14.91 19.46 2.45
CA SER A 242 -13.83 19.57 1.46
C SER A 242 -14.20 20.55 0.37
N ASN A 243 -13.32 21.49 0.06
CA ASN A 243 -13.50 22.43 -1.05
C ASN A 243 -12.88 21.85 -2.35
N ALA A 244 -13.46 20.76 -2.85
CA ALA A 244 -13.00 20.05 -4.06
C ALA A 244 -14.14 19.28 -4.73
N ALA A 245 -13.99 19.02 -6.03
CA ALA A 245 -14.95 18.19 -6.77
C ALA A 245 -14.96 16.75 -6.20
N PRO A 246 -16.12 16.22 -5.77
CA PRO A 246 -16.19 14.91 -5.12
C PRO A 246 -15.57 13.78 -5.94
N SER A 247 -15.80 13.78 -7.26
CA SER A 247 -15.34 12.72 -8.17
C SER A 247 -13.83 12.56 -8.20
N HIS A 248 -13.05 13.58 -7.80
CA HIS A 248 -11.59 13.60 -7.89
C HIS A 248 -10.89 13.87 -6.54
N ASN A 249 -11.56 13.64 -5.39
CA ASN A 249 -10.98 13.91 -4.06
C ASN A 249 -10.54 12.63 -3.33
N TYR A 250 -11.44 11.99 -2.58
CA TYR A 250 -11.22 10.70 -1.90
C TYR A 250 -12.41 9.76 -2.13
N SER A 251 -12.22 8.46 -2.01
CA SER A 251 -13.32 7.46 -2.08
C SER A 251 -13.96 7.25 -0.71
N GLU A 252 -13.13 7.20 0.33
CA GLU A 252 -13.55 6.93 1.71
C GLU A 252 -12.56 7.57 2.71
N LEU A 253 -13.06 7.97 3.88
CA LEU A 253 -12.27 8.34 5.05
C LEU A 253 -12.49 7.30 6.14
N THR A 254 -11.44 6.60 6.46
CA THR A 254 -11.39 5.52 7.45
C THR A 254 -11.12 6.10 8.84
N ILE A 255 -11.90 5.71 9.86
CA ILE A 255 -11.85 6.27 11.22
C ILE A 255 -11.46 5.19 12.24
N CYS A 256 -10.29 5.33 12.87
CA CYS A 256 -9.90 4.55 14.05
C CYS A 256 -10.08 5.37 15.33
N SER A 257 -10.39 4.71 16.45
CA SER A 257 -10.35 5.32 17.79
C SER A 257 -9.30 4.67 18.68
N SER A 258 -8.75 5.44 19.62
CA SER A 258 -7.81 4.98 20.61
C SER A 258 -8.04 5.69 21.96
N TYR A 259 -7.74 4.99 23.06
CA TYR A 259 -7.77 5.59 24.40
C TYR A 259 -6.44 6.25 24.79
N ASP A 260 -5.32 5.77 24.22
CA ASP A 260 -3.97 6.15 24.63
C ASP A 260 -3.10 6.70 23.48
N GLY A 261 -3.64 6.69 22.25
CA GLY A 261 -2.95 7.14 21.04
C GLY A 261 -1.97 6.11 20.48
N LYS A 262 -1.91 4.90 21.07
CA LYS A 262 -0.98 3.82 20.69
C LYS A 262 -1.73 2.59 20.20
N GLU A 263 -2.72 2.14 20.96
CA GLU A 263 -3.59 1.04 20.59
C GLU A 263 -4.80 1.56 19.84
N TRP A 264 -4.82 1.33 18.54
CA TRP A 264 -5.86 1.81 17.64
C TRP A 264 -6.86 0.71 17.33
N ARG A 265 -8.14 1.07 17.30
CA ARG A 265 -9.23 0.16 16.92
C ARG A 265 -10.03 0.75 15.75
N PRO A 266 -10.51 -0.08 14.83
CA PRO A 266 -11.40 0.33 13.75
C PRO A 266 -12.75 0.76 14.32
N SER A 267 -13.25 1.93 13.92
CA SER A 267 -14.45 2.49 14.54
C SER A 267 -15.53 2.88 13.53
N GLY A 268 -15.16 3.25 12.30
CA GLY A 268 -16.10 3.41 11.18
C GLY A 268 -15.46 4.04 9.94
N ALA A 269 -16.27 4.42 8.97
CA ALA A 269 -15.80 5.08 7.75
C ALA A 269 -16.83 6.08 7.21
N ILE A 270 -16.35 7.10 6.51
CA ILE A 270 -17.14 8.11 5.80
C ILE A 270 -16.93 7.92 4.31
N LYS A 271 -17.96 7.54 3.58
CA LYS A 271 -17.89 7.43 2.11
C LYS A 271 -18.09 8.79 1.48
N ASN A 272 -17.43 9.01 0.34
CA ASN A 272 -17.67 10.18 -0.49
C ASN A 272 -18.84 9.90 -1.44
N GLU A 273 -20.07 10.19 -1.00
CA GLU A 273 -21.31 9.80 -1.70
C GLU A 273 -21.85 10.85 -2.69
N ALA A 274 -21.15 11.97 -2.90
CA ALA A 274 -21.69 13.06 -3.71
C ALA A 274 -21.63 12.78 -5.23
N GLU A 275 -22.77 12.46 -5.83
CA GLU A 275 -23.00 12.48 -7.27
C GLU A 275 -23.12 13.94 -7.77
N GLY A 276 -22.05 14.50 -8.34
CA GLY A 276 -22.12 15.81 -9.01
C GLY A 276 -20.77 16.50 -9.20
N THR A 277 -20.59 17.19 -10.33
CA THR A 277 -19.30 17.76 -10.77
C THR A 277 -19.07 19.24 -10.38
N GLN A 278 -19.90 19.88 -9.55
CA GLN A 278 -19.83 21.35 -9.41
C GLN A 278 -20.05 21.96 -8.00
N ALA A 279 -20.26 21.18 -6.94
CA ALA A 279 -20.29 21.76 -5.59
C ALA A 279 -18.87 22.21 -5.19
N ARG A 280 -18.71 23.49 -4.81
CA ARG A 280 -17.42 23.99 -4.30
C ARG A 280 -17.07 23.34 -2.97
N ILE A 281 -18.02 23.22 -2.03
CA ILE A 281 -17.83 22.57 -0.73
C ILE A 281 -18.71 21.32 -0.64
N VAL A 282 -18.10 20.18 -0.36
CA VAL A 282 -18.74 18.89 -0.14
C VAL A 282 -18.70 18.58 1.35
N LYS A 283 -19.82 18.12 1.92
CA LYS A 283 -19.89 17.66 3.32
C LYS A 283 -20.28 16.19 3.34
N ASN A 284 -19.38 15.35 3.83
CA ASN A 284 -19.65 13.95 4.08
C ASN A 284 -19.72 13.73 5.59
N LYS A 285 -20.55 12.80 6.04
CA LYS A 285 -20.74 12.55 7.47
C LYS A 285 -20.73 11.07 7.80
N TYR A 286 -20.19 10.75 8.97
CA TYR A 286 -20.47 9.53 9.69
C TYR A 286 -21.60 9.80 10.67
N VAL A 287 -22.58 8.90 10.75
CA VAL A 287 -23.58 8.89 11.83
C VAL A 287 -23.45 7.54 12.53
N GLY A 288 -23.30 7.55 13.85
CA GLY A 288 -23.14 6.36 14.66
C GLY A 288 -24.31 5.38 14.50
N ASP A 289 -23.98 4.13 14.14
CA ASP A 289 -24.90 3.00 14.24
C ASP A 289 -24.97 2.50 15.71
N ASP A 290 -25.60 1.34 15.97
CA ASP A 290 -25.67 0.70 17.30
C ASP A 290 -24.29 0.45 17.96
N ARG A 291 -23.21 0.50 17.17
CA ARG A 291 -21.82 0.43 17.64
C ARG A 291 -21.27 1.85 17.80
N LYS A 292 -21.47 2.45 18.96
CA LYS A 292 -20.93 3.78 19.26
C LYS A 292 -19.39 3.76 19.31
N MET A 293 -18.74 4.74 18.66
CA MET A 293 -17.29 4.88 18.71
C MET A 293 -16.88 5.53 20.03
N ILE A 294 -15.95 4.95 20.78
CA ILE A 294 -15.44 5.56 22.01
C ILE A 294 -13.94 5.71 21.90
N GLY A 295 -13.44 6.92 22.14
CA GLY A 295 -12.02 7.23 22.04
C GLY A 295 -11.68 8.56 22.64
N ARG A 296 -10.40 8.75 23.01
CA ARG A 296 -9.82 10.08 23.19
C ARG A 296 -9.19 10.58 21.91
N TYR A 297 -8.52 9.67 21.22
CA TYR A 297 -7.83 9.92 19.97
C TYR A 297 -8.64 9.32 18.82
N PHE A 298 -8.74 10.05 17.72
CA PHE A 298 -9.35 9.59 16.49
C PHE A 298 -8.39 9.78 15.33
N ARG A 299 -8.11 8.71 14.59
CA ARG A 299 -7.24 8.74 13.41
C ARG A 299 -8.10 8.64 12.17
N ILE A 300 -7.96 9.59 11.26
CA ILE A 300 -8.68 9.64 9.99
C ILE A 300 -7.67 9.43 8.86
N GLN A 301 -7.92 8.41 8.04
CA GLN A 301 -7.10 8.05 6.89
C GLN A 301 -7.92 8.16 5.61
N ALA A 302 -7.45 8.91 4.62
CA ALA A 302 -8.17 9.03 3.35
C ALA A 302 -7.72 7.99 2.33
N ALA A 303 -8.67 7.27 1.73
CA ALA A 303 -8.43 6.41 0.58
C ALA A 303 -8.60 7.22 -0.71
N ARG A 304 -7.61 7.14 -1.60
CA ARG A 304 -7.69 7.75 -2.93
C ARG A 304 -8.40 6.78 -3.89
N PRO A 305 -9.29 7.25 -4.76
CA PRO A 305 -9.84 6.41 -5.81
C PRO A 305 -8.78 6.06 -6.86
N ARG A 306 -7.80 6.94 -7.09
CA ARG A 306 -6.61 6.71 -7.91
C ARG A 306 -5.40 7.44 -7.31
N SER A 307 -4.21 6.86 -7.44
CA SER A 307 -2.96 7.43 -6.90
C SER A 307 -2.58 8.79 -7.48
N ASP A 308 -3.05 9.09 -8.70
CA ASP A 308 -2.85 10.35 -9.41
C ASP A 308 -3.88 11.43 -9.06
N PHE A 309 -4.77 11.21 -8.09
CA PHE A 309 -5.69 12.25 -7.61
C PHE A 309 -5.12 12.96 -6.38
N SER A 310 -5.41 14.25 -6.26
CA SER A 310 -5.06 15.03 -5.07
C SER A 310 -6.18 14.92 -4.04
N VAL A 311 -5.84 14.94 -2.76
CA VAL A 311 -6.82 15.02 -1.67
C VAL A 311 -6.85 16.42 -1.08
N TYR A 312 -8.05 16.93 -0.87
CA TYR A 312 -8.36 18.23 -0.29
C TYR A 312 -9.31 18.04 0.89
N LEU A 313 -8.94 18.59 2.05
CA LEU A 313 -9.77 18.59 3.25
C LEU A 313 -9.81 20.02 3.80
N SER A 314 -10.99 20.52 4.14
CA SER A 314 -11.17 21.88 4.67
C SER A 314 -11.41 21.86 6.18
N GLU A 315 -12.31 21.01 6.66
CA GLU A 315 -12.73 21.00 8.06
C GLU A 315 -13.16 19.59 8.47
N ILE A 316 -12.83 19.19 9.71
CA ILE A 316 -13.26 17.95 10.34
C ILE A 316 -13.83 18.28 11.73
N SER A 317 -15.13 18.09 11.88
CA SER A 317 -15.85 18.38 13.12
C SER A 317 -16.38 17.09 13.76
N PHE A 318 -16.24 16.99 15.09
CA PHE A 318 -16.71 15.85 15.88
C PHE A 318 -17.95 16.24 16.68
N PHE A 319 -18.90 15.32 16.81
CA PHE A 319 -20.10 15.49 17.62
C PHE A 319 -20.33 14.27 18.50
N GLY A 320 -20.64 14.49 19.77
CA GLY A 320 -20.79 13.40 20.72
C GLY A 320 -21.02 13.84 22.15
N HIS A 321 -20.74 12.93 23.09
CA HIS A 321 -20.92 13.11 24.53
C HIS A 321 -19.87 12.31 25.33
N PRO A 322 -19.62 12.65 26.61
CA PRO A 322 -18.79 11.83 27.48
C PRO A 322 -19.37 10.41 27.65
N PRO A 323 -18.55 9.36 27.63
CA PRO A 323 -19.04 7.98 27.67
C PRO A 323 -19.56 7.58 29.05
N THR A 324 -20.62 6.78 29.08
CA THR A 324 -21.10 6.13 30.30
C THR A 324 -20.31 4.85 30.63
N PRO A 325 -20.27 4.40 31.91
CA PRO A 325 -19.60 3.14 32.27
C PRO A 325 -20.09 1.92 31.46
N ASP A 326 -21.40 1.85 31.18
CA ASP A 326 -22.00 0.78 30.38
C ASP A 326 -21.55 0.83 28.92
N GLU A 327 -21.39 2.02 28.34
CA GLU A 327 -20.87 2.20 26.99
C GLU A 327 -19.39 1.79 26.90
N ILE A 328 -18.59 2.13 27.93
CA ILE A 328 -17.20 1.67 28.03
C ILE A 328 -17.14 0.16 28.16
N ALA A 329 -17.98 -0.45 28.99
CA ALA A 329 -18.04 -1.91 29.16
C ALA A 329 -18.44 -2.62 27.85
N LYS A 330 -19.47 -2.14 27.15
CA LYS A 330 -19.90 -2.68 25.85
C LYS A 330 -18.85 -2.50 24.76
N ALA A 331 -18.16 -1.35 24.73
CA ALA A 331 -17.03 -1.13 23.81
C ALA A 331 -15.83 -2.02 24.15
N ALA A 332 -15.66 -2.41 25.42
CA ALA A 332 -14.65 -3.38 25.84
C ALA A 332 -15.03 -4.83 25.49
N GLU A 333 -16.32 -5.16 25.42
CA GLU A 333 -16.83 -6.50 25.05
C GLU A 333 -16.79 -6.76 23.53
N SER A 334 -16.91 -5.74 22.68
CA SER A 334 -16.91 -5.86 21.22
C SER A 334 -15.52 -5.58 20.62
N ASN A 335 -14.67 -6.59 20.37
CA ASN A 335 -13.32 -6.33 19.85
C ASN A 335 -12.86 -7.13 18.61
N TYR A 336 -13.65 -8.08 18.09
CA TYR A 336 -13.29 -8.76 16.84
C TYR A 336 -14.54 -9.22 16.09
N ASP A 337 -14.78 -8.66 14.90
CA ASP A 337 -15.95 -9.00 14.09
C ASP A 337 -15.77 -10.39 13.47
N THR A 338 -16.56 -11.36 13.90
CA THR A 338 -16.57 -12.73 13.34
C THR A 338 -17.64 -12.92 12.26
N GLY A 339 -18.27 -11.82 11.83
CA GLY A 339 -19.39 -11.76 10.90
C GLY A 339 -20.74 -12.03 11.60
N ALA A 340 -21.80 -12.23 10.80
CA ALA A 340 -23.15 -12.50 11.32
C ALA A 340 -23.22 -13.67 12.34
N PRO A 341 -24.10 -13.63 13.36
CA PRO A 341 -24.23 -14.75 14.30
C PRO A 341 -24.56 -16.08 13.59
N MET A 342 -23.91 -17.17 14.00
CA MET A 342 -24.09 -18.51 13.44
C MET A 342 -24.30 -19.53 14.59
N PRO A 343 -25.08 -20.61 14.37
CA PRO A 343 -25.26 -21.66 15.38
C PRO A 343 -23.96 -22.35 15.77
N LEU A 344 -23.94 -23.00 16.94
CA LEU A 344 -22.81 -23.83 17.39
C LEU A 344 -22.49 -24.93 16.38
N ARG A 345 -21.19 -25.21 16.19
CA ARG A 345 -20.67 -26.21 15.23
C ARG A 345 -21.06 -27.62 15.67
N THR A 346 -22.20 -28.12 15.20
CA THR A 346 -22.71 -29.47 15.43
C THR A 346 -23.13 -30.11 14.11
N VAL A 347 -23.15 -31.45 14.04
CA VAL A 347 -23.58 -32.19 12.84
C VAL A 347 -25.05 -31.95 12.45
N GLU A 348 -25.86 -31.47 13.41
CA GLU A 348 -27.24 -31.03 13.18
C GLU A 348 -27.30 -29.78 12.31
N HIS A 349 -26.45 -28.79 12.58
CA HIS A 349 -26.47 -27.51 11.88
C HIS A 349 -25.51 -27.46 10.68
N TYR A 350 -24.55 -28.38 10.62
CA TYR A 350 -23.44 -28.34 9.66
C TYR A 350 -23.14 -29.71 9.05
N VAL A 351 -22.55 -29.70 7.86
CA VAL A 351 -21.80 -30.83 7.29
C VAL A 351 -20.33 -30.62 7.63
N GLU A 352 -19.72 -31.62 8.24
CA GLU A 352 -18.28 -31.65 8.45
C GLU A 352 -17.60 -32.26 7.23
N LEU A 353 -16.61 -31.54 6.67
CA LEU A 353 -15.70 -32.09 5.67
C LEU A 353 -14.30 -32.11 6.29
N LYS A 354 -13.75 -33.31 6.48
CA LYS A 354 -12.46 -33.53 7.14
C LYS A 354 -11.59 -34.47 6.33
N LYS A 355 -10.37 -34.03 6.02
CA LYS A 355 -9.37 -34.82 5.30
C LYS A 355 -7.96 -34.34 5.63
N ASN A 356 -7.06 -35.26 5.91
CA ASN A 356 -5.72 -34.96 6.42
C ASN A 356 -5.81 -34.04 7.66
N ASP A 357 -5.01 -32.98 7.70
CA ASP A 357 -5.00 -32.00 8.78
C ASP A 357 -6.08 -30.93 8.66
N LEU A 358 -6.88 -30.92 7.58
CA LEU A 358 -7.90 -29.92 7.33
C LEU A 358 -9.29 -30.42 7.73
N GLN A 359 -10.03 -29.57 8.45
CA GLN A 359 -11.41 -29.79 8.84
C GLN A 359 -12.19 -28.50 8.66
N LEU A 360 -13.36 -28.58 8.03
CA LEU A 360 -14.26 -27.44 7.85
C LEU A 360 -15.72 -27.80 8.13
N TRP A 361 -16.49 -26.79 8.53
CA TRP A 361 -17.89 -26.93 8.91
C TRP A 361 -18.78 -26.10 7.97
N ILE A 362 -19.58 -26.75 7.12
CA ILE A 362 -20.40 -26.11 6.09
C ILE A 362 -21.85 -26.05 6.58
N SER A 363 -22.42 -24.85 6.68
CA SER A 363 -23.78 -24.64 7.19
C SER A 363 -24.83 -25.31 6.30
N ARG A 364 -25.70 -26.12 6.90
CA ARG A 364 -26.84 -26.72 6.19
C ARG A 364 -27.91 -25.70 5.81
N LYS A 365 -27.93 -24.53 6.45
CA LYS A 365 -28.93 -23.47 6.23
C LYS A 365 -28.61 -22.60 5.01
N ASN A 366 -27.35 -22.18 4.89
CA ASN A 366 -26.92 -21.17 3.91
C ASN A 366 -25.60 -21.51 3.19
N GLY A 367 -25.00 -22.68 3.46
CA GLY A 367 -23.77 -23.12 2.79
C GLY A 367 -22.53 -22.28 3.16
N VAL A 368 -22.59 -21.39 4.15
CA VAL A 368 -21.42 -20.64 4.64
C VAL A 368 -20.50 -21.59 5.42
N ILE A 369 -19.18 -21.47 5.23
CA ILE A 369 -18.21 -22.21 6.05
C ILE A 369 -18.03 -21.47 7.37
N ASN A 370 -18.31 -22.13 8.49
CA ASN A 370 -18.16 -21.60 9.84
C ASN A 370 -17.06 -22.35 10.59
N GLY A 371 -15.80 -22.04 10.28
CA GLY A 371 -14.62 -22.65 10.88
C GLY A 371 -13.84 -23.49 9.88
N VAL A 372 -12.56 -23.16 9.69
CA VAL A 372 -11.55 -24.01 9.06
C VAL A 372 -10.44 -24.25 10.07
N PHE A 373 -10.19 -25.52 10.36
CA PHE A 373 -9.19 -25.99 11.28
C PHE A 373 -8.04 -26.65 10.52
N CYS A 374 -6.81 -26.36 10.94
CA CYS A 374 -5.59 -26.98 10.45
C CYS A 374 -4.84 -27.58 11.64
N GLY A 375 -4.58 -28.89 11.64
CA GLY A 375 -3.95 -29.57 12.78
C GLY A 375 -4.74 -29.44 14.08
N GLY A 376 -6.08 -29.36 13.99
CA GLY A 376 -6.99 -29.18 15.12
C GLY A 376 -7.09 -27.74 15.67
N ARG A 377 -6.30 -26.79 15.14
CA ARG A 377 -6.37 -25.37 15.51
C ARG A 377 -7.28 -24.60 14.56
N LEU A 378 -8.12 -23.71 15.10
CA LEU A 378 -8.96 -22.82 14.31
C LEU A 378 -8.10 -21.73 13.65
N ILE A 379 -8.08 -21.71 12.32
CA ILE A 379 -7.30 -20.75 11.53
C ILE A 379 -8.22 -19.69 10.90
N VAL A 380 -9.39 -20.12 10.42
CA VAL A 380 -10.37 -19.25 9.77
C VAL A 380 -11.71 -19.40 10.50
N GLU A 381 -12.26 -18.31 11.00
CA GLU A 381 -13.59 -18.28 11.61
C GLU A 381 -14.68 -18.50 10.58
N ARG A 382 -14.54 -17.87 9.40
CA ARG A 382 -15.57 -17.87 8.38
C ARG A 382 -15.07 -17.68 6.96
N LEU A 383 -15.75 -18.34 6.02
CA LEU A 383 -15.71 -18.00 4.60
C LEU A 383 -17.13 -17.71 4.13
N THR A 384 -17.40 -16.45 3.76
CA THR A 384 -18.72 -15.98 3.32
C THR A 384 -18.65 -15.53 1.86
N PRO A 385 -19.51 -16.04 0.96
CA PRO A 385 -19.68 -15.43 -0.35
C PRO A 385 -20.24 -14.01 -0.22
N GLN A 386 -19.78 -13.12 -1.09
CA GLN A 386 -20.36 -11.80 -1.30
C GLN A 386 -20.63 -11.61 -2.79
N TYR A 387 -21.81 -11.07 -3.08
CA TYR A 387 -22.30 -10.82 -4.42
C TYR A 387 -22.53 -9.32 -4.59
N THR A 388 -22.19 -8.76 -5.75
CA THR A 388 -22.59 -7.39 -6.10
C THR A 388 -23.26 -7.40 -7.47
N LEU A 389 -24.55 -7.07 -7.49
CA LEU A 389 -25.30 -6.81 -8.70
C LEU A 389 -25.08 -5.35 -9.11
N GLN A 390 -24.64 -5.13 -10.33
CA GLN A 390 -24.36 -3.80 -10.86
C GLN A 390 -25.27 -3.49 -12.04
N SER A 391 -26.10 -2.46 -11.88
CA SER A 391 -26.94 -1.89 -12.94
C SER A 391 -26.39 -0.53 -13.39
N ARG A 392 -26.95 0.08 -14.43
CA ARG A 392 -26.56 1.44 -14.82
C ARG A 392 -26.75 2.48 -13.71
N THR A 393 -27.76 2.30 -12.86
CA THR A 393 -28.19 3.29 -11.87
C THR A 393 -27.81 2.95 -10.44
N LYS A 394 -27.62 1.67 -10.10
CA LYS A 394 -27.38 1.25 -8.71
C LYS A 394 -26.60 -0.05 -8.62
N ASP A 395 -25.74 -0.13 -7.60
CA ASP A 395 -25.13 -1.38 -7.13
C ASP A 395 -25.90 -1.93 -5.92
N THR A 396 -26.12 -3.24 -5.89
CA THR A 396 -26.75 -3.95 -4.77
C THR A 396 -25.79 -5.03 -4.28
N VAL A 397 -25.33 -4.88 -3.03
CA VAL A 397 -24.49 -5.88 -2.36
C VAL A 397 -25.38 -6.87 -1.62
N VAL A 398 -25.12 -8.16 -1.83
CA VAL A 398 -25.84 -9.28 -1.24
C VAL A 398 -24.82 -10.23 -0.62
N PHE A 399 -25.16 -10.82 0.53
CA PHE A 399 -24.24 -11.64 1.30
C PHE A 399 -24.74 -13.10 1.37
N GLY A 400 -23.80 -14.04 1.34
CA GLY A 400 -24.07 -15.48 1.36
C GLY A 400 -24.68 -15.98 2.67
N ASN A 401 -24.64 -15.20 3.75
CA ASN A 401 -25.37 -15.53 4.98
C ASN A 401 -26.91 -15.50 4.78
N LYS A 402 -27.40 -14.81 3.74
CA LYS A 402 -28.80 -14.79 3.30
C LYS A 402 -29.14 -15.86 2.25
N ASP A 403 -28.17 -16.68 1.85
CA ASP A 403 -28.44 -17.83 0.98
C ASP A 403 -29.40 -18.80 1.66
N VAL A 404 -30.22 -19.46 0.85
CA VAL A 404 -31.07 -20.58 1.24
C VAL A 404 -30.58 -21.82 0.51
N VAL A 405 -30.13 -22.81 1.27
CA VAL A 405 -29.71 -24.11 0.72
C VAL A 405 -30.94 -24.84 0.17
N GLN A 406 -30.90 -25.14 -1.13
CA GLN A 406 -31.90 -25.94 -1.83
C GLN A 406 -31.55 -27.42 -1.73
N SER A 407 -30.26 -27.75 -1.86
CA SER A 407 -29.75 -29.10 -1.68
C SER A 407 -28.30 -29.08 -1.21
N ILE A 408 -27.93 -30.09 -0.42
CA ILE A 408 -26.56 -30.34 0.02
C ILE A 408 -26.25 -31.82 -0.19
N HIS A 409 -25.19 -32.10 -0.93
CA HIS A 409 -24.68 -33.44 -1.18
C HIS A 409 -23.26 -33.53 -0.63
N ALA A 410 -22.99 -34.54 0.18
CA ALA A 410 -21.71 -34.72 0.85
C ALA A 410 -21.16 -36.11 0.54
N GLU A 411 -19.91 -36.14 0.11
CA GLU A 411 -19.10 -37.32 -0.17
C GLU A 411 -17.80 -37.25 0.65
N ASP A 412 -17.04 -38.34 0.70
CA ASP A 412 -15.88 -38.50 1.58
C ASP A 412 -14.83 -37.37 1.48
N SER A 413 -14.73 -36.68 0.34
CA SER A 413 -13.79 -35.57 0.16
C SER A 413 -14.34 -34.34 -0.53
N GLN A 414 -15.65 -34.29 -0.73
CA GLN A 414 -16.31 -33.24 -1.49
C GLN A 414 -17.68 -32.93 -0.89
N VAL A 415 -18.04 -31.65 -0.87
CA VAL A 415 -19.40 -31.22 -0.52
C VAL A 415 -19.87 -30.25 -1.58
N THR A 416 -21.03 -30.53 -2.16
CA THR A 416 -21.71 -29.64 -3.11
C THR A 416 -22.98 -29.09 -2.49
N VAL A 417 -23.11 -27.76 -2.51
CA VAL A 417 -24.29 -27.04 -2.05
C VAL A 417 -24.87 -26.24 -3.19
N ILE A 418 -26.17 -26.36 -3.39
CA ILE A 418 -26.94 -25.53 -4.31
C ILE A 418 -27.73 -24.54 -3.46
N THR A 419 -27.52 -23.24 -3.71
CA THR A 419 -28.22 -22.16 -3.01
C THR A 419 -29.00 -21.27 -3.96
N SER A 420 -30.07 -20.69 -3.42
CA SER A 420 -30.75 -19.52 -3.98
C SER A 420 -30.60 -18.36 -3.01
N ASN A 421 -30.44 -17.14 -3.50
CA ASN A 421 -30.43 -15.95 -2.65
C ASN A 421 -31.59 -15.02 -3.03
N PRO A 422 -32.43 -14.57 -2.07
CA PRO A 422 -33.51 -13.62 -2.36
C PRO A 422 -33.05 -12.32 -3.01
N GLY A 423 -31.81 -11.89 -2.76
CA GLY A 423 -31.18 -10.73 -3.39
C GLY A 423 -30.62 -10.99 -4.79
N LEU A 424 -30.63 -12.25 -5.27
CA LEU A 424 -30.21 -12.68 -6.61
C LEU A 424 -31.38 -13.40 -7.33
N PRO A 425 -32.50 -12.69 -7.60
CA PRO A 425 -33.71 -13.35 -8.10
C PRO A 425 -33.47 -14.04 -9.46
N GLY A 426 -33.82 -15.32 -9.53
CA GLY A 426 -33.70 -16.13 -10.75
C GLY A 426 -32.31 -16.70 -11.02
N LEU A 427 -31.38 -16.59 -10.07
CA LEU A 427 -30.04 -17.19 -10.16
C LEU A 427 -29.89 -18.35 -9.16
N GLU A 428 -29.35 -19.47 -9.64
CA GLU A 428 -28.87 -20.58 -8.83
C GLU A 428 -27.35 -20.45 -8.68
N VAL A 429 -26.85 -20.61 -7.45
CA VAL A 429 -25.41 -20.67 -7.15
C VAL A 429 -25.08 -22.06 -6.63
N ARG A 430 -24.27 -22.80 -7.38
CA ARG A 430 -23.73 -24.11 -6.96
C ARG A 430 -22.30 -23.93 -6.49
N ARG A 431 -22.02 -24.30 -5.23
CA ARG A 431 -20.69 -24.27 -4.63
C ARG A 431 -20.25 -25.68 -4.33
N THR A 432 -19.04 -26.03 -4.74
CA THR A 432 -18.44 -27.34 -4.51
C THR A 432 -17.09 -27.17 -3.83
N TRP A 433 -16.96 -27.69 -2.62
CA TRP A 433 -15.73 -27.69 -1.86
C TRP A 433 -15.06 -29.05 -1.92
N GLN A 434 -13.76 -29.08 -2.15
CA GLN A 434 -12.96 -30.29 -2.16
C GLN A 434 -11.64 -30.06 -1.42
N VAL A 435 -11.25 -31.01 -0.57
CA VAL A 435 -9.92 -30.98 0.06
C VAL A 435 -8.93 -31.76 -0.80
N GLN A 436 -7.92 -31.06 -1.32
CA GLN A 436 -6.84 -31.61 -2.14
C GLN A 436 -5.48 -31.34 -1.49
N GLY A 437 -4.87 -32.36 -0.88
CA GLY A 437 -3.62 -32.22 -0.14
C GLY A 437 -3.80 -31.31 1.08
N ASN A 438 -3.10 -30.18 1.09
CA ASN A 438 -3.16 -29.11 2.10
C ASN A 438 -3.99 -27.91 1.64
N ALA A 439 -4.85 -28.05 0.63
CA ALA A 439 -5.66 -26.95 0.10
C ALA A 439 -7.15 -27.27 0.06
N LEU A 440 -7.96 -26.22 0.28
CA LEU A 440 -9.38 -26.19 -0.01
C LEU A 440 -9.58 -25.64 -1.42
N ILE A 441 -10.23 -26.41 -2.29
CA ILE A 441 -10.66 -26.00 -3.62
C ILE A 441 -12.14 -25.66 -3.54
N GLU A 442 -12.52 -24.46 -3.97
CA GLU A 442 -13.91 -24.06 -4.10
C GLU A 442 -14.21 -23.77 -5.57
N LYS A 443 -15.10 -24.58 -6.16
CA LYS A 443 -15.70 -24.30 -7.47
C LYS A 443 -17.07 -23.66 -7.26
N VAL A 444 -17.26 -22.48 -7.86
CA VAL A 444 -18.55 -21.79 -7.89
C VAL A 444 -19.07 -21.78 -9.32
N THR A 445 -20.27 -22.32 -9.50
CA THR A 445 -21.00 -22.32 -10.77
C THR A 445 -22.27 -21.50 -10.62
N LEU A 446 -22.49 -20.57 -11.54
CA LEU A 446 -23.69 -19.75 -11.65
C LEU A 446 -24.56 -20.29 -12.79
N VAL A 447 -25.86 -20.43 -12.52
CA VAL A 447 -26.86 -20.79 -13.53
C VAL A 447 -27.98 -19.76 -13.53
N ASN A 448 -28.21 -19.12 -14.68
CA ASN A 448 -29.36 -18.25 -14.85
C ASN A 448 -30.61 -19.10 -15.16
N GLN A 449 -31.54 -19.17 -14.20
CA GLN A 449 -32.80 -19.90 -14.35
C GLN A 449 -33.92 -19.01 -14.89
N SER A 450 -33.97 -17.75 -14.47
CA SER A 450 -35.07 -16.84 -14.83
C SER A 450 -34.78 -15.35 -14.67
N MET A 451 -33.52 -14.94 -14.46
CA MET A 451 -33.14 -13.54 -14.37
C MET A 451 -33.31 -12.86 -15.74
N LYS A 452 -34.25 -11.93 -15.83
CA LYS A 452 -34.61 -11.25 -17.10
C LYS A 452 -33.76 -10.00 -17.37
N GLU A 453 -33.30 -9.32 -16.33
CA GLU A 453 -32.51 -8.11 -16.46
C GLU A 453 -31.04 -8.47 -16.67
N ARG A 454 -30.40 -7.92 -17.71
CA ARG A 454 -28.95 -8.03 -17.86
C ARG A 454 -28.26 -7.11 -16.86
N MET A 455 -27.43 -7.68 -16.00
CA MET A 455 -26.64 -6.98 -15.00
C MET A 455 -25.24 -7.59 -14.93
N PHE A 456 -24.27 -6.86 -14.38
CA PHE A 456 -23.00 -7.45 -14.01
C PHE A 456 -23.11 -8.03 -12.60
N LEU A 457 -22.74 -9.30 -12.42
CA LEU A 457 -22.69 -9.97 -11.13
C LEU A 457 -21.24 -10.21 -10.74
N ARG A 458 -20.76 -9.43 -9.78
CA ARG A 458 -19.45 -9.62 -9.17
C ARG A 458 -19.54 -10.62 -8.02
N MET A 459 -18.57 -11.53 -7.99
CA MET A 459 -18.47 -12.65 -7.04
C MET A 459 -17.17 -12.51 -6.23
N ALA A 460 -17.30 -12.45 -4.91
CA ALA A 460 -16.18 -12.35 -3.99
C ALA A 460 -16.35 -13.32 -2.80
N THR A 461 -15.25 -13.61 -2.13
CA THR A 461 -15.22 -14.43 -0.91
C THR A 461 -14.59 -13.63 0.22
N GLU A 462 -15.37 -13.37 1.26
CA GLU A 462 -14.91 -12.82 2.53
C GLU A 462 -14.29 -13.95 3.35
N VAL A 463 -13.06 -13.75 3.79
CA VAL A 463 -12.36 -14.64 4.73
C VAL A 463 -12.18 -13.88 6.03
N ILE A 464 -12.62 -14.49 7.14
CA ILE A 464 -12.40 -13.97 8.50
C ILE A 464 -11.45 -14.92 9.22
N LEU A 465 -10.25 -14.46 9.54
CA LEU A 465 -9.24 -15.22 10.27
C LEU A 465 -9.61 -15.34 11.74
N ALA A 466 -9.15 -16.39 12.41
CA ALA A 466 -9.16 -16.45 13.87
C ALA A 466 -8.25 -15.34 14.44
N GLN A 467 -8.74 -14.59 15.44
CA GLN A 467 -7.99 -13.45 16.00
C GLN A 467 -6.60 -13.87 16.51
N SER A 468 -6.51 -15.00 17.20
CA SER A 468 -5.24 -15.54 17.72
C SER A 468 -4.23 -15.85 16.63
N PHE A 469 -4.68 -16.38 15.49
CA PHE A 469 -3.85 -16.63 14.34
C PHE A 469 -3.46 -15.33 13.62
N ARG A 470 -4.40 -14.38 13.53
CA ARG A 470 -4.19 -13.10 12.83
C ARG A 470 -3.12 -12.23 13.50
N ASN A 471 -3.10 -12.16 14.83
CA ASN A 471 -2.29 -11.20 15.61
C ASN A 471 -0.76 -11.24 15.35
N HIS A 472 -0.25 -12.27 14.67
CA HIS A 472 1.18 -12.46 14.41
C HIS A 472 1.52 -12.64 12.93
N GLY A 473 0.60 -12.29 12.03
CA GLY A 473 0.79 -12.50 10.60
C GLY A 473 0.89 -11.22 9.78
N PHE A 474 1.28 -11.42 8.53
CA PHE A 474 1.46 -10.38 7.53
C PHE A 474 0.61 -10.70 6.32
N TYR A 475 -0.16 -9.70 5.87
CA TYR A 475 -0.89 -9.75 4.62
C TYR A 475 0.05 -9.48 3.45
N GLU A 476 -0.14 -10.23 2.37
CA GLU A 476 0.73 -10.24 1.21
C GLU A 476 -0.08 -10.33 -0.08
N MET A 477 0.33 -9.58 -1.10
CA MET A 477 -0.22 -9.68 -2.46
C MET A 477 0.91 -9.69 -3.48
N PRO A 478 0.73 -10.33 -4.65
CA PRO A 478 1.72 -10.24 -5.73
C PRO A 478 1.91 -8.77 -6.13
N ALA A 479 3.16 -8.32 -6.23
CA ALA A 479 3.51 -7.03 -6.81
C ALA A 479 2.85 -6.86 -8.19
N SER A 480 2.19 -5.73 -8.43
CA SER A 480 1.72 -5.29 -9.75
C SER A 480 2.52 -4.07 -10.17
N ALA A 481 2.88 -3.97 -11.46
CA ALA A 481 3.58 -2.80 -12.00
C ALA A 481 2.97 -1.46 -11.65
N LEU A 482 1.63 -1.36 -11.60
CA LEU A 482 0.92 -0.09 -11.51
C LEU A 482 0.50 0.32 -10.09
N ALA A 483 0.70 -0.53 -9.09
CA ALA A 483 0.22 -0.24 -7.75
C ALA A 483 1.36 0.12 -6.80
N ALA A 484 1.50 1.41 -6.54
CA ALA A 484 2.20 1.91 -5.37
C ALA A 484 1.50 1.51 -4.05
N GLU A 485 0.28 0.95 -4.11
CA GLU A 485 -0.56 0.65 -2.95
C GLU A 485 -0.40 -0.81 -2.48
N MET A 486 0.74 -0.99 -1.81
CA MET A 486 1.09 -1.93 -0.72
C MET A 486 1.23 -3.44 -1.00
N PHE A 487 2.48 -3.91 -0.85
CA PHE A 487 2.89 -5.29 -1.11
C PHE A 487 3.50 -6.02 0.09
N ARG A 488 3.15 -5.63 1.32
CA ARG A 488 3.19 -6.42 2.58
C ARG A 488 2.65 -5.51 3.67
N MET A 489 1.87 -6.04 4.61
CA MET A 489 1.44 -5.25 5.77
C MET A 489 1.32 -6.15 6.99
N SER A 490 1.78 -5.67 8.14
CA SER A 490 1.53 -6.36 9.39
C SER A 490 0.04 -6.36 9.67
N ALA A 491 -0.49 -7.47 10.19
CA ALA A 491 -1.89 -7.52 10.59
C ALA A 491 -2.22 -6.50 11.70
N SER A 492 -1.24 -6.08 12.49
CA SER A 492 -1.38 -4.99 13.47
C SER A 492 -1.65 -3.63 12.81
N GLU A 493 -1.18 -3.42 11.58
CA GLU A 493 -1.33 -2.17 10.82
C GLU A 493 -2.60 -2.16 9.94
N VAL A 494 -3.10 -3.33 9.56
CA VAL A 494 -4.43 -3.49 8.93
C VAL A 494 -5.48 -3.36 10.00
N LEU A 495 -5.70 -2.14 10.46
CA LEU A 495 -6.77 -1.87 11.38
C LEU A 495 -8.08 -1.91 10.60
N MET A 496 -8.16 -1.32 9.40
CA MET A 496 -9.42 -1.20 8.67
C MET A 496 -9.32 -1.78 7.27
N ASP A 497 -10.45 -1.83 6.58
CA ASP A 497 -10.54 -2.29 5.20
C ASP A 497 -9.65 -1.41 4.31
N ARG A 498 -8.68 -2.01 3.63
CA ARG A 498 -7.78 -1.34 2.70
C ARG A 498 -7.95 -1.97 1.33
N ALA A 499 -8.39 -1.16 0.37
CA ALA A 499 -8.43 -1.54 -1.03
C ALA A 499 -7.01 -1.83 -1.52
N MET A 500 -6.89 -2.88 -2.32
CA MET A 500 -5.64 -3.39 -2.85
C MET A 500 -5.76 -3.58 -4.37
N THR A 501 -4.63 -3.90 -4.99
CA THR A 501 -4.55 -4.15 -6.44
C THR A 501 -5.55 -5.18 -6.92
N ASN A 502 -5.94 -5.11 -8.18
CA ASN A 502 -6.91 -6.02 -8.79
C ASN A 502 -6.40 -7.46 -9.04
N ILE A 503 -5.42 -7.99 -8.31
CA ILE A 503 -4.95 -9.37 -8.51
C ILE A 503 -5.75 -10.33 -7.61
N PRO A 504 -6.39 -11.39 -8.14
CA PRO A 504 -7.17 -12.35 -7.36
C PRO A 504 -6.27 -13.38 -6.66
N THR A 505 -5.26 -12.88 -5.94
CA THR A 505 -4.32 -13.66 -5.14
C THR A 505 -3.94 -12.88 -3.88
N ILE A 506 -4.19 -13.47 -2.72
CA ILE A 506 -3.81 -12.95 -1.40
C ILE A 506 -3.08 -14.07 -0.65
N ALA A 507 -1.98 -13.72 0.00
CA ALA A 507 -1.30 -14.57 0.95
C ALA A 507 -1.33 -13.96 2.35
N PHE A 508 -1.28 -14.81 3.37
CA PHE A 508 -1.16 -14.41 4.77
C PHE A 508 -0.11 -15.29 5.45
N GLU A 509 1.00 -14.69 5.85
CA GLU A 509 2.15 -15.39 6.42
C GLU A 509 2.22 -15.17 7.93
N ASN A 510 2.18 -16.24 8.73
CA ASN A 510 2.37 -16.19 10.17
C ASN A 510 3.65 -16.95 10.55
N ASP A 511 4.70 -16.21 10.92
CA ASP A 511 6.01 -16.81 11.21
C ASP A 511 6.04 -17.57 12.53
N LYS A 512 5.26 -17.11 13.53
CA LYS A 512 5.19 -17.76 14.85
C LYS A 512 4.63 -19.17 14.73
N GLU A 513 3.62 -19.35 13.89
CA GLU A 513 2.99 -20.64 13.61
C GLU A 513 3.66 -21.40 12.45
N ARG A 514 4.65 -20.77 11.78
CA ARG A 514 5.28 -21.27 10.54
C ARG A 514 4.24 -21.73 9.50
N LEU A 515 3.18 -20.95 9.33
CA LEU A 515 2.06 -21.25 8.43
C LEU A 515 1.81 -20.09 7.47
N THR A 516 1.78 -20.37 6.17
CA THR A 516 1.37 -19.42 5.14
C THR A 516 0.06 -19.87 4.51
N LEU A 517 -0.91 -18.97 4.47
CA LEU A 517 -2.14 -19.15 3.72
C LEU A 517 -1.99 -18.53 2.34
N TRP A 518 -2.42 -19.22 1.28
CA TRP A 518 -2.37 -18.71 -0.09
C TRP A 518 -3.72 -18.92 -0.77
N HIS A 519 -4.45 -17.83 -1.02
CA HIS A 519 -5.78 -17.83 -1.64
C HIS A 519 -5.71 -17.20 -3.03
N THR A 520 -5.94 -17.99 -4.08
CA THR A 520 -5.83 -17.54 -5.48
C THR A 520 -6.98 -18.05 -6.35
N ARG A 521 -7.38 -17.27 -7.36
CA ARG A 521 -8.22 -17.78 -8.47
C ARG A 521 -7.38 -18.72 -9.32
N TYR A 522 -7.84 -19.96 -9.45
CA TYR A 522 -7.15 -21.02 -10.16
C TYR A 522 -7.74 -21.31 -11.54
N ARG A 523 -9.08 -21.22 -11.68
CA ARG A 523 -9.78 -21.39 -12.96
C ARG A 523 -10.88 -20.35 -13.16
N PHE A 524 -11.15 -20.05 -14.43
CA PHE A 524 -12.29 -19.26 -14.88
C PHE A 524 -12.93 -19.96 -16.07
N ASN A 525 -14.24 -20.23 -16.01
CA ASN A 525 -14.98 -21.06 -16.95
C ASN A 525 -14.24 -22.37 -17.29
N ASP A 526 -13.83 -23.08 -16.23
CA ASP A 526 -13.06 -24.33 -16.25
C ASP A 526 -11.65 -24.28 -16.90
N GLN A 527 -11.20 -23.11 -17.37
CA GLN A 527 -9.87 -22.90 -17.91
C GLN A 527 -8.91 -22.36 -16.86
N PHE A 528 -7.66 -22.82 -16.89
CA PHE A 528 -6.61 -22.38 -15.98
C PHE A 528 -6.33 -20.88 -16.10
N THR A 529 -6.17 -20.20 -14.96
CA THR A 529 -5.71 -18.82 -14.87
C THR A 529 -4.44 -18.72 -14.02
N TYR A 530 -3.43 -18.01 -14.49
CA TYR A 530 -2.24 -17.73 -13.70
C TYR A 530 -2.53 -16.63 -12.66
N MET A 531 -1.74 -16.61 -11.57
CA MET A 531 -1.98 -15.78 -10.37
C MET A 531 -1.92 -14.25 -10.59
N ASP A 532 -1.41 -13.79 -11.73
CA ASP A 532 -1.14 -12.39 -12.05
C ASP A 532 -2.28 -11.68 -12.82
N LEU A 533 -3.23 -12.47 -13.34
CA LEU A 533 -4.33 -11.97 -14.17
C LEU A 533 -5.33 -11.20 -13.34
N GLY A 534 -5.55 -9.94 -13.71
CA GLY A 534 -6.39 -9.01 -12.99
C GLY A 534 -7.86 -9.45 -12.80
N THR A 535 -8.54 -8.71 -11.94
CA THR A 535 -9.98 -8.60 -11.79
C THR A 535 -10.43 -7.27 -12.38
N GLU A 536 -11.49 -6.65 -11.88
CA GLU A 536 -11.95 -5.36 -12.39
C GLU A 536 -10.98 -4.21 -12.03
N GLU A 537 -11.10 -3.09 -12.74
CA GLU A 537 -10.20 -1.92 -12.64
C GLU A 537 -10.33 -1.15 -11.31
N ASP A 538 -11.42 -1.32 -10.56
CA ASP A 538 -11.74 -0.54 -9.35
C ASP A 538 -11.00 -0.98 -8.06
N ASN A 539 -9.84 -1.66 -8.13
CA ASN A 539 -9.06 -2.13 -6.96
C ASN A 539 -9.91 -2.83 -5.88
N LEU A 540 -10.51 -3.96 -6.25
CA LEU A 540 -11.60 -4.60 -5.49
C LEU A 540 -11.19 -5.71 -4.51
N GLN A 541 -9.89 -5.89 -4.33
CA GLN A 541 -9.36 -6.78 -3.31
C GLN A 541 -9.21 -5.97 -2.03
N VAL A 542 -9.53 -6.54 -0.86
CA VAL A 542 -9.51 -5.77 0.39
C VAL A 542 -8.77 -6.54 1.47
N PHE A 543 -7.75 -5.94 2.07
CA PHE A 543 -7.24 -6.38 3.37
C PHE A 543 -8.14 -5.84 4.45
N ARG A 544 -8.65 -6.69 5.33
CA ARG A 544 -9.63 -6.32 6.35
C ARG A 544 -9.05 -6.43 7.74
N ALA A 545 -9.67 -5.71 8.67
CA ALA A 545 -9.39 -5.74 10.11
C ALA A 545 -9.35 -7.15 10.72
N ASN A 546 -10.07 -8.09 10.10
CA ASN A 546 -10.31 -9.44 10.58
C ASN A 546 -9.98 -10.52 9.53
N GLY A 547 -9.42 -10.15 8.37
CA GLY A 547 -9.17 -11.08 7.28
C GLY A 547 -9.06 -10.38 5.94
N TRP A 548 -9.75 -10.84 4.90
CA TRP A 548 -9.71 -10.20 3.58
C TRP A 548 -10.99 -10.46 2.77
N LEU A 549 -11.19 -9.67 1.71
CA LEU A 549 -12.17 -9.92 0.66
C LEU A 549 -11.44 -10.23 -0.64
N LEU A 550 -11.60 -11.46 -1.15
CA LEU A 550 -11.06 -11.86 -2.44
C LEU A 550 -12.14 -11.78 -3.53
N THR A 551 -12.06 -10.81 -4.43
CA THR A 551 -12.90 -10.78 -5.64
C THR A 551 -12.35 -11.79 -6.65
N ALA A 552 -13.15 -12.78 -7.06
CA ALA A 552 -12.68 -13.84 -7.96
C ALA A 552 -13.12 -13.60 -9.41
N ALA A 553 -14.36 -13.18 -9.62
CA ALA A 553 -14.94 -13.08 -10.96
C ALA A 553 -16.08 -12.08 -11.07
N THR A 554 -16.33 -11.62 -12.29
CA THR A 554 -17.56 -10.90 -12.65
C THR A 554 -18.19 -11.51 -13.88
N PHE A 555 -19.49 -11.77 -13.82
CA PHE A 555 -20.26 -12.40 -14.89
C PHE A 555 -21.34 -11.47 -15.43
N VAL A 556 -21.75 -11.71 -16.66
CA VAL A 556 -23.06 -11.27 -17.17
C VAL A 556 -23.89 -12.54 -17.29
N PRO A 557 -24.80 -12.83 -16.33
CA PRO A 557 -25.60 -14.04 -16.35
C PRO A 557 -26.38 -14.13 -17.67
N ALA A 558 -26.30 -15.28 -18.34
CA ALA A 558 -26.94 -15.52 -19.63
C ALA A 558 -27.81 -16.78 -19.57
N ASP A 559 -28.99 -16.71 -20.20
CA ASP A 559 -29.96 -17.80 -20.18
C ASP A 559 -29.35 -19.12 -20.66
N GLY A 560 -29.52 -20.17 -19.84
CA GLY A 560 -29.07 -21.53 -20.15
C GLY A 560 -27.55 -21.72 -20.25
N LYS A 561 -26.73 -20.72 -19.87
CA LYS A 561 -25.27 -20.85 -19.83
C LYS A 561 -24.78 -20.94 -18.40
N GLU A 562 -24.08 -22.02 -18.10
CA GLU A 562 -23.29 -22.10 -16.87
C GLU A 562 -22.03 -21.24 -17.00
N GLN A 563 -21.72 -20.48 -15.96
CA GLN A 563 -20.47 -19.73 -15.83
C GLN A 563 -19.82 -20.11 -14.51
N SER A 564 -18.51 -20.24 -14.47
CA SER A 564 -17.84 -20.75 -13.27
C SER A 564 -16.50 -20.09 -12.99
N TYR A 565 -16.08 -20.16 -11.73
CA TYR A 565 -14.69 -19.95 -11.34
C TYR A 565 -14.30 -20.95 -10.26
N GLU A 566 -13.00 -21.14 -10.08
CA GLU A 566 -12.45 -21.97 -9.03
C GLU A 566 -11.38 -21.19 -8.27
N THR A 567 -11.45 -21.19 -6.94
CA THR A 567 -10.40 -20.69 -6.06
C THR A 567 -9.69 -21.84 -5.36
N ARG A 568 -8.39 -21.66 -5.15
CA ARG A 568 -7.55 -22.55 -4.35
C ARG A 568 -7.08 -21.79 -3.12
N PHE A 569 -7.38 -22.34 -1.94
CA PHE A 569 -6.96 -21.80 -0.65
C PHE A 569 -6.04 -22.81 0.06
N ALA A 570 -4.73 -22.61 -0.08
CA ALA A 570 -3.70 -23.51 0.42
C ALA A 570 -3.19 -23.13 1.81
N PHE A 571 -2.87 -24.14 2.62
CA PHE A 571 -2.35 -24.05 3.97
C PHE A 571 -0.94 -24.65 4.00
N THR A 572 0.07 -23.82 3.78
CA THR A 572 1.47 -24.25 3.62
C THR A 572 2.23 -24.17 4.94
N SER A 573 2.79 -25.29 5.40
CA SER A 573 3.72 -25.31 6.54
C SER A 573 5.08 -24.76 6.09
N GLY A 574 5.31 -23.47 6.34
CA GLY A 574 6.50 -22.72 5.98
C GLY A 574 6.19 -21.26 5.66
N ARG A 575 7.22 -20.57 5.14
CA ARG A 575 7.17 -19.17 4.72
C ARG A 575 6.71 -18.98 3.27
N LEU A 576 6.53 -17.74 2.85
CA LEU A 576 6.00 -17.33 1.55
C LEU A 576 6.75 -17.94 0.36
N LEU A 577 8.09 -18.08 0.43
CA LEU A 577 8.87 -18.72 -0.65
C LEU A 577 8.43 -20.18 -0.87
N LYS A 578 8.16 -20.93 0.20
CA LYS A 578 7.68 -22.31 0.12
C LYS A 578 6.26 -22.38 -0.43
N ALA A 579 5.36 -21.48 0.00
CA ALA A 579 4.01 -21.40 -0.56
C ALA A 579 4.02 -21.11 -2.07
N PHE A 580 4.93 -20.23 -2.51
CA PHE A 580 5.12 -19.96 -3.93
C PHE A 580 5.73 -21.14 -4.69
N GLU A 581 6.64 -21.89 -4.08
CA GLU A 581 7.18 -23.13 -4.64
C GLU A 581 6.07 -24.19 -4.83
N GLU A 582 5.24 -24.40 -3.80
CA GLU A 582 4.09 -25.31 -3.88
C GLU A 582 3.09 -24.88 -4.97
N TYR A 583 2.86 -23.58 -5.14
CA TYR A 583 2.07 -23.04 -6.25
C TYR A 583 2.69 -23.35 -7.62
N GLN A 584 4.00 -23.11 -7.77
CA GLN A 584 4.72 -23.42 -9.02
C GLN A 584 4.71 -24.92 -9.36
N ALA A 585 4.66 -25.78 -8.35
CA ALA A 585 4.64 -27.22 -8.49
C ALA A 585 3.27 -27.79 -8.91
N LEU A 586 2.19 -27.00 -8.86
CA LEU A 586 0.88 -27.44 -9.34
C LEU A 586 0.96 -27.86 -10.81
N PRO A 587 0.32 -28.98 -11.24
CA PRO A 587 0.52 -29.53 -12.58
C PRO A 587 0.23 -28.52 -13.70
N GLU A 588 -0.85 -27.76 -13.62
CA GLU A 588 -1.25 -26.76 -14.60
C GLU A 588 -0.30 -25.56 -14.63
N VAL A 589 0.21 -25.14 -13.47
CA VAL A 589 1.18 -24.03 -13.34
C VAL A 589 2.53 -24.46 -13.93
N SER A 590 2.99 -25.66 -13.57
CA SER A 590 4.22 -26.27 -14.10
C SER A 590 4.12 -26.47 -15.62
N ALA A 591 3.01 -27.03 -16.11
CA ALA A 591 2.76 -27.21 -17.54
C ALA A 591 2.77 -25.85 -18.27
N PHE A 592 2.06 -24.85 -17.72
CA PHE A 592 2.04 -23.50 -18.28
C PHE A 592 3.44 -22.88 -18.33
N ARG A 593 4.27 -23.05 -17.30
CA ARG A 593 5.64 -22.50 -17.27
C ARG A 593 6.58 -23.26 -18.20
N SER A 594 6.43 -24.58 -18.33
CA SER A 594 7.31 -25.43 -19.15
C SER A 594 7.32 -25.07 -20.65
N GLN A 595 6.21 -24.48 -21.13
CA GLN A 595 6.06 -24.04 -22.51
C GLN A 595 6.85 -22.75 -22.82
N ILE A 596 7.29 -22.03 -21.80
CA ILE A 596 7.96 -20.74 -21.93
C ILE A 596 9.45 -21.00 -22.21
N LYS A 597 9.90 -20.66 -23.42
CA LYS A 597 11.32 -20.74 -23.82
C LYS A 597 11.92 -19.34 -23.87
N ARG A 598 12.95 -19.08 -23.07
CA ARG A 598 13.58 -17.77 -22.95
C ARG A 598 14.84 -17.69 -23.83
N PRO A 599 15.06 -16.60 -24.58
CA PRO A 599 16.28 -16.43 -25.37
C PRO A 599 17.56 -16.51 -24.55
N ALA A 600 18.58 -17.20 -25.08
CA ALA A 600 19.83 -17.44 -24.35
C ALA A 600 20.60 -16.14 -24.05
N TRP A 601 20.49 -15.13 -24.92
CA TRP A 601 21.20 -13.85 -24.75
C TRP A 601 20.75 -13.05 -23.52
N LEU A 602 19.55 -13.32 -22.98
CA LEU A 602 19.10 -12.73 -21.72
C LEU A 602 20.03 -13.07 -20.57
N ARG A 603 20.75 -14.19 -20.66
CA ARG A 603 21.78 -14.56 -19.69
C ARG A 603 22.88 -13.52 -19.61
N ASP A 604 23.15 -12.77 -20.68
CA ASP A 604 24.27 -11.84 -20.78
C ASP A 604 23.81 -10.37 -20.93
N ILE A 605 22.56 -10.08 -20.58
CA ILE A 605 22.05 -8.72 -20.59
C ILE A 605 22.71 -7.86 -19.48
N ARG A 606 23.19 -6.68 -19.89
CA ARG A 606 23.88 -5.69 -19.04
C ARG A 606 22.90 -4.66 -18.47
N ALA A 607 22.09 -4.06 -19.35
CA ALA A 607 21.17 -2.99 -18.98
C ALA A 607 20.00 -2.87 -19.97
N ILE A 608 18.90 -2.33 -19.46
CA ILE A 608 17.86 -1.71 -20.29
C ILE A 608 18.30 -0.27 -20.56
N ILE A 609 18.51 0.06 -21.82
CA ILE A 609 19.01 1.37 -22.24
C ILE A 609 17.89 2.20 -22.87
N SER A 610 18.11 3.51 -22.89
CA SER A 610 17.34 4.44 -23.71
C SER A 610 18.26 5.20 -24.65
N PHE A 611 18.00 5.17 -25.96
CA PHE A 611 18.62 6.08 -26.92
C PHE A 611 17.91 7.45 -26.96
N GLY A 612 16.83 7.62 -26.20
CA GLY A 612 16.02 8.83 -26.18
C GLY A 612 15.28 9.09 -27.49
N TRP A 613 14.88 10.35 -27.68
CA TRP A 613 14.27 10.87 -28.89
C TRP A 613 15.10 12.08 -29.36
N ASP A 614 15.31 12.22 -30.68
CA ASP A 614 16.08 13.34 -31.22
C ASP A 614 15.38 14.69 -30.97
N GLY A 615 14.05 14.71 -30.83
CA GLY A 615 13.30 15.90 -30.43
C GLY A 615 13.65 17.15 -31.25
N THR A 616 13.92 18.24 -30.53
CA THR A 616 14.42 19.51 -31.10
C THR A 616 15.94 19.54 -31.29
N TYR A 617 16.67 18.47 -30.95
CA TYR A 617 18.13 18.39 -30.94
C TYR A 617 18.63 17.23 -31.84
N PRO A 618 18.71 17.43 -33.17
CA PRO A 618 19.18 16.42 -34.10
C PRO A 618 20.57 15.88 -33.72
N GLY A 619 20.75 14.56 -33.75
CA GLY A 619 22.04 13.94 -33.42
C GLY A 619 22.18 13.46 -31.97
N SER A 620 21.16 13.68 -31.13
CA SER A 620 21.17 13.29 -29.71
C SER A 620 21.24 11.78 -29.57
N MET A 621 20.44 11.06 -30.35
CA MET A 621 20.36 9.62 -30.35
C MET A 621 21.68 8.95 -30.75
N GLN A 622 22.31 9.37 -31.86
CA GLN A 622 23.60 8.82 -32.29
C GLN A 622 24.70 9.07 -31.25
N ARG A 623 24.66 10.21 -30.56
CA ARG A 623 25.59 10.53 -29.48
C ARG A 623 25.41 9.58 -28.30
N LEU A 624 24.17 9.31 -27.88
CA LEU A 624 23.87 8.37 -26.80
C LEU A 624 24.31 6.94 -27.16
N MET A 625 24.05 6.50 -28.39
CA MET A 625 24.54 5.21 -28.88
C MET A 625 26.07 5.11 -28.81
N LYS A 626 26.80 6.13 -29.29
CA LYS A 626 28.27 6.16 -29.21
C LYS A 626 28.75 6.12 -27.76
N ASN A 627 28.06 6.81 -26.85
CA ASN A 627 28.39 6.79 -25.43
C ASN A 627 28.24 5.39 -24.84
N TYR A 628 27.12 4.69 -25.11
CA TYR A 628 26.95 3.30 -24.67
C TYR A 628 28.01 2.37 -25.28
N ALA A 629 28.25 2.47 -26.59
CA ALA A 629 29.22 1.62 -27.28
C ALA A 629 30.65 1.79 -26.72
N GLY A 630 31.05 3.03 -26.41
CA GLY A 630 32.37 3.32 -25.83
C GLY A 630 32.48 3.07 -24.32
N ALA A 631 31.36 2.99 -23.60
CA ALA A 631 31.32 2.82 -22.15
C ALA A 631 31.48 1.35 -21.73
N PHE A 632 30.84 0.43 -22.44
CA PHE A 632 30.85 -1.00 -22.13
C PHE A 632 31.94 -1.76 -22.93
N SER A 633 32.47 -2.82 -22.34
CA SER A 633 33.33 -3.84 -22.97
C SER A 633 32.62 -4.62 -24.07
N HIS A 634 33.34 -5.36 -24.92
CA HIS A 634 32.74 -6.19 -25.98
C HIS A 634 31.79 -7.29 -25.46
N ARG A 635 31.66 -7.47 -24.14
CA ARG A 635 30.86 -8.51 -23.50
C ARG A 635 29.48 -8.03 -23.02
N GLY A 636 28.46 -8.80 -23.39
CA GLY A 636 27.09 -8.66 -22.91
C GLY A 636 26.19 -7.84 -23.83
N THR A 637 24.89 -7.85 -23.55
CA THR A 637 23.85 -7.29 -24.40
C THR A 637 23.23 -6.05 -23.78
N LEU A 638 22.97 -5.02 -24.59
CA LEU A 638 22.24 -3.83 -24.18
C LEU A 638 20.93 -3.78 -24.96
N TYR A 639 19.80 -3.69 -24.24
CA TYR A 639 18.47 -3.78 -24.85
C TYR A 639 17.73 -2.45 -24.76
N GLU A 640 17.34 -1.91 -25.90
CA GLU A 640 16.45 -0.75 -26.06
C GLU A 640 15.03 -1.28 -26.34
N PRO A 641 14.13 -1.33 -25.34
CA PRO A 641 12.80 -1.90 -25.51
C PRO A 641 11.78 -0.93 -26.13
N THR A 642 12.07 0.37 -26.11
CA THR A 642 11.06 1.43 -26.29
C THR A 642 11.21 2.25 -27.56
N LEU A 643 12.29 2.07 -28.33
CA LEU A 643 12.72 2.92 -29.44
C LEU A 643 11.63 3.90 -29.91
N TYR A 644 11.61 5.10 -29.33
CA TYR A 644 10.45 6.02 -29.33
C TYR A 644 9.98 6.41 -30.73
N ASP A 645 10.85 6.31 -31.74
CA ASP A 645 10.50 6.46 -33.15
C ASP A 645 9.52 5.38 -33.66
N LEU A 646 9.24 4.32 -32.88
CA LEU A 646 8.26 3.26 -33.17
C LEU A 646 6.87 3.51 -32.55
N ASP A 647 6.68 4.59 -31.80
CA ASP A 647 5.42 4.90 -31.12
C ASP A 647 4.36 5.41 -32.10
N GLY A 648 3.70 4.48 -32.79
CA GLY A 648 2.60 4.75 -33.72
C GLY A 648 1.31 5.18 -33.01
N ILE A 649 0.29 5.56 -33.78
CA ILE A 649 -1.05 5.82 -33.22
C ILE A 649 -1.60 4.57 -32.51
N TRP A 650 -2.22 4.76 -31.34
CA TRP A 650 -2.83 3.69 -30.58
C TRP A 650 -3.87 2.92 -31.42
N GLY A 651 -3.64 1.61 -31.57
CA GLY A 651 -4.52 0.69 -32.28
C GLY A 651 -4.10 0.30 -33.70
N ASP A 652 -3.17 1.02 -34.34
CA ASP A 652 -2.67 0.69 -35.68
C ASP A 652 -1.13 0.54 -35.70
N LEU A 653 -0.65 -0.67 -36.00
CA LEU A 653 0.77 -0.92 -36.31
C LEU A 653 0.97 -1.06 -37.81
N LEU A 654 1.24 0.07 -38.44
CA LEU A 654 1.40 0.13 -39.88
C LEU A 654 2.78 -0.41 -40.30
N THR A 655 2.77 -1.27 -41.32
CA THR A 655 3.95 -1.79 -42.04
C THR A 655 3.94 -1.35 -43.51
N GLN A 656 3.02 -0.43 -43.85
CA GLN A 656 2.87 0.18 -45.16
C GLN A 656 2.22 1.57 -45.01
N GLY A 657 2.46 2.47 -45.95
CA GLY A 657 1.84 3.81 -45.95
C GLY A 657 2.54 4.82 -45.03
N GLU A 658 1.79 5.79 -44.51
CA GLU A 658 2.30 6.83 -43.61
C GLU A 658 2.12 6.40 -42.15
N ILE A 659 3.20 6.34 -41.38
CA ILE A 659 3.15 6.17 -39.92
C ILE A 659 3.03 7.55 -39.30
N ARG A 660 1.98 7.76 -38.52
CA ARG A 660 1.79 8.94 -37.68
C ARG A 660 2.17 8.57 -36.26
N GLY A 661 3.18 9.22 -35.72
CA GLY A 661 3.55 9.01 -34.33
C GLY A 661 2.74 9.89 -33.38
N TRP A 662 2.77 9.50 -32.10
CA TRP A 662 2.05 10.15 -31.02
C TRP A 662 2.35 11.66 -30.90
N PHE A 663 3.60 12.05 -31.13
CA PHE A 663 4.08 13.45 -31.03
C PHE A 663 3.98 14.23 -32.36
N GLY A 664 3.21 13.72 -33.34
CA GLY A 664 2.95 14.40 -34.60
C GLY A 664 4.01 14.18 -35.69
N ASN A 665 5.04 13.37 -35.42
CA ASN A 665 6.01 12.94 -36.43
C ASN A 665 5.34 12.08 -37.50
N ARG A 666 5.86 12.16 -38.73
CA ARG A 666 5.41 11.37 -39.88
C ARG A 666 6.63 10.74 -40.54
N GLN A 667 6.54 9.46 -40.83
CA GLN A 667 7.59 8.72 -41.54
C GLN A 667 6.98 7.52 -42.27
N THR A 668 7.71 6.95 -43.22
CA THR A 668 7.32 5.68 -43.85
C THR A 668 7.93 4.49 -43.08
N PRO A 669 7.35 3.29 -43.20
CA PRO A 669 7.94 2.06 -42.67
C PRO A 669 9.38 1.81 -43.14
N GLU A 670 9.72 2.17 -44.38
CA GLU A 670 11.05 2.00 -44.96
C GLU A 670 12.06 2.95 -44.30
N GLU A 671 11.69 4.22 -44.08
CA GLU A 671 12.53 5.19 -43.35
C GLU A 671 12.84 4.70 -41.93
N LEU A 672 11.83 4.13 -41.26
CA LEU A 672 11.98 3.56 -39.93
C LEU A 672 12.86 2.30 -39.94
N GLN A 673 12.72 1.43 -40.95
CA GLN A 673 13.56 0.25 -41.10
C GLN A 673 15.04 0.63 -41.30
N GLU A 674 15.33 1.64 -42.11
CA GLU A 674 16.70 2.13 -42.30
C GLU A 674 17.29 2.73 -41.01
N LYS A 675 16.50 3.46 -40.22
CA LYS A 675 16.92 3.91 -38.88
C LYS A 675 17.27 2.73 -37.96
N ILE A 676 16.43 1.69 -37.91
CA ILE A 676 16.68 0.49 -37.10
C ILE A 676 17.96 -0.23 -37.56
N LYS A 677 18.18 -0.38 -38.87
CA LYS A 677 19.41 -0.97 -39.42
C LYS A 677 20.64 -0.18 -39.00
N MET A 678 20.58 1.14 -39.07
CA MET A 678 21.64 2.03 -38.60
C MET A 678 21.93 1.82 -37.10
N PHE A 679 20.90 1.65 -36.26
CA PHE A 679 21.11 1.38 -34.83
C PHE A 679 21.86 0.07 -34.59
N ARG A 680 21.46 -1.00 -35.27
CA ARG A 680 22.09 -2.31 -35.14
C ARG A 680 23.51 -2.33 -35.68
N ALA A 681 23.78 -1.61 -36.77
CA ALA A 681 25.10 -1.53 -37.37
C ALA A 681 26.11 -0.78 -36.48
N SER A 682 25.65 0.07 -35.55
CA SER A 682 26.54 0.85 -34.70
C SER A 682 27.28 0.01 -33.66
N ASP A 683 26.64 -1.05 -33.15
CA ASP A 683 27.25 -1.99 -32.21
C ASP A 683 26.51 -3.34 -32.21
N PRO A 684 27.20 -4.48 -32.37
CA PRO A 684 26.56 -5.79 -32.41
C PRO A 684 25.91 -6.21 -31.08
N ARG A 685 26.20 -5.52 -29.96
CA ARG A 685 25.60 -5.78 -28.65
C ARG A 685 24.20 -5.20 -28.50
N PHE A 686 23.81 -4.28 -29.38
CA PHE A 686 22.51 -3.63 -29.29
C PHE A 686 21.38 -4.56 -29.75
N LYS A 687 20.37 -4.68 -28.90
CA LYS A 687 19.09 -5.31 -29.18
C LYS A 687 18.01 -4.24 -29.15
N VAL A 688 17.05 -4.33 -30.06
CA VAL A 688 16.01 -3.31 -30.23
C VAL A 688 14.64 -3.96 -30.18
N GLY A 689 13.76 -3.39 -29.36
CA GLY A 689 12.39 -3.83 -29.14
C GLY A 689 11.38 -2.86 -29.73
N TYR A 690 10.18 -3.39 -30.00
CA TYR A 690 9.06 -2.63 -30.52
C TYR A 690 8.09 -2.25 -29.40
N TYR A 691 8.01 -0.96 -29.06
CA TYR A 691 7.03 -0.42 -28.11
C TYR A 691 5.61 -0.50 -28.67
N THR A 692 4.63 -0.83 -27.83
CA THR A 692 3.22 -0.83 -28.22
C THR A 692 2.30 -0.43 -27.07
N TRP A 693 1.18 0.21 -27.43
CA TRP A 693 0.01 0.39 -26.58
C TRP A 693 -1.22 -0.19 -27.30
N PHE A 694 -1.80 -1.26 -26.74
CA PHE A 694 -2.94 -1.97 -27.35
C PHE A 694 -4.20 -2.04 -26.49
N TRP A 695 -4.17 -1.50 -25.27
CA TRP A 695 -5.34 -1.50 -24.38
C TRP A 695 -6.45 -0.67 -24.97
N SER A 696 -6.09 0.49 -25.49
CA SER A 696 -7.04 1.37 -26.14
C SER A 696 -6.60 1.69 -27.55
N ALA A 697 -7.59 2.06 -28.37
CA ALA A 697 -7.38 2.48 -29.73
C ALA A 697 -8.12 3.80 -29.97
N PHE A 698 -7.59 4.61 -30.87
CA PHE A 698 -8.26 5.85 -31.26
C PHE A 698 -9.50 5.59 -32.11
N PRO A 699 -10.54 6.45 -32.02
CA PRO A 699 -11.76 6.35 -32.83
C PRO A 699 -11.52 6.30 -34.34
N TRP A 700 -10.40 6.87 -34.81
CA TRP A 700 -10.04 6.88 -36.23
C TRP A 700 -9.10 5.75 -36.66
N SER A 701 -8.69 4.87 -35.74
CA SER A 701 -7.87 3.72 -36.08
C SER A 701 -8.63 2.73 -36.96
N THR A 702 -7.91 1.94 -37.76
CA THR A 702 -8.51 0.93 -38.66
C THR A 702 -9.40 -0.07 -37.92
N PRO A 703 -8.97 -0.69 -36.80
CA PRO A 703 -9.81 -1.66 -36.11
C PRO A 703 -11.07 -1.03 -35.51
N VAL A 704 -11.02 0.20 -34.99
CA VAL A 704 -12.22 0.85 -34.44
C VAL A 704 -13.22 1.24 -35.53
N LYS A 705 -12.75 1.72 -36.69
CA LYS A 705 -13.63 2.06 -37.82
C LYS A 705 -14.34 0.84 -38.40
N ASN A 706 -13.62 -0.27 -38.54
CA ASN A 706 -14.15 -1.47 -39.17
C ASN A 706 -14.95 -2.33 -38.19
N HIS A 707 -14.57 -2.32 -36.91
CA HIS A 707 -15.12 -3.18 -35.86
C HIS A 707 -15.36 -2.42 -34.55
N PRO A 708 -16.26 -1.43 -34.54
CA PRO A 708 -16.57 -0.66 -33.32
C PRO A 708 -17.14 -1.53 -32.18
N GLU A 709 -17.66 -2.72 -32.48
CA GLU A 709 -18.15 -3.71 -31.52
C GLU A 709 -17.04 -4.42 -30.73
N TRP A 710 -15.77 -4.23 -31.12
CA TRP A 710 -14.60 -4.75 -30.40
C TRP A 710 -14.14 -3.88 -29.25
N PHE A 711 -14.79 -2.74 -29.02
CA PHE A 711 -14.32 -1.73 -28.08
C PHE A 711 -15.42 -1.27 -27.12
N VAL A 712 -15.02 -0.88 -25.91
CA VAL A 712 -15.87 -0.22 -24.92
C VAL A 712 -16.13 1.21 -25.36
N LYS A 713 -17.40 1.52 -25.65
CA LYS A 713 -17.80 2.86 -26.14
C LYS A 713 -18.46 3.70 -25.08
N LYS A 714 -19.13 3.10 -24.08
CA LYS A 714 -19.95 3.82 -23.10
C LYS A 714 -19.60 3.47 -21.66
N LEU A 715 -19.42 4.52 -20.86
CA LEU A 715 -19.30 4.43 -19.41
C LEU A 715 -20.69 4.21 -18.77
N ARG A 716 -20.68 3.90 -17.47
CA ARG A 716 -21.90 3.66 -16.68
C ARG A 716 -22.93 4.77 -16.78
N ASN A 717 -22.48 6.02 -16.77
CA ASN A 717 -23.31 7.22 -16.88
C ASN A 717 -23.78 7.57 -18.30
N GLY A 718 -23.46 6.73 -19.31
CA GLY A 718 -23.81 6.95 -20.72
C GLY A 718 -22.86 7.88 -21.50
N ALA A 719 -21.82 8.43 -20.85
CA ALA A 719 -20.78 9.19 -21.52
C ALA A 719 -19.93 8.29 -22.43
N ASN A 720 -19.27 8.89 -23.43
CA ASN A 720 -18.29 8.17 -24.23
C ASN A 720 -17.12 7.72 -23.34
N ALA A 721 -16.74 6.45 -23.47
CA ALA A 721 -15.57 5.92 -22.80
C ALA A 721 -14.31 6.60 -23.35
N SER A 722 -13.42 6.99 -22.44
CA SER A 722 -12.06 7.39 -22.76
C SER A 722 -11.15 6.77 -21.72
N TRP A 723 -10.42 5.72 -22.11
CA TRP A 723 -9.66 4.90 -21.16
C TRP A 723 -8.53 5.69 -20.50
N PHE A 724 -7.74 6.41 -21.30
CA PHE A 724 -6.73 7.32 -20.81
C PHE A 724 -7.28 8.76 -20.89
N PRO A 725 -7.74 9.37 -19.78
CA PRO A 725 -8.15 10.78 -19.76
C PRO A 725 -6.93 11.70 -19.88
N GLY A 726 -7.08 12.88 -20.50
CA GLY A 726 -5.98 13.83 -20.71
C GLY A 726 -5.24 13.68 -22.05
N VAL A 727 -5.58 12.66 -22.84
CA VAL A 727 -5.19 12.51 -24.25
C VAL A 727 -6.45 12.49 -25.13
N ASN A 728 -6.30 12.28 -26.44
CA ASN A 728 -7.46 12.14 -27.33
C ASN A 728 -8.37 10.98 -26.88
N VAL A 729 -9.69 11.10 -27.11
CA VAL A 729 -10.65 10.03 -26.82
C VAL A 729 -10.14 8.71 -27.35
N ASN A 730 -10.14 7.67 -26.52
CA ASN A 730 -9.61 6.35 -26.85
C ASN A 730 -10.46 5.25 -26.21
N TYR A 731 -10.80 4.23 -26.99
CA TYR A 731 -11.71 3.16 -26.56
C TYR A 731 -10.93 1.91 -26.16
N LEU A 732 -11.24 1.36 -25.00
CA LEU A 732 -10.65 0.13 -24.46
C LEU A 732 -11.09 -1.07 -25.31
N ARG A 733 -10.16 -1.96 -25.67
CA ARG A 733 -10.41 -3.15 -26.50
C ARG A 733 -10.93 -4.31 -25.65
N PHE A 734 -11.88 -5.08 -26.19
CA PHE A 734 -12.29 -6.39 -25.65
C PHE A 734 -11.34 -7.49 -26.14
N TRP A 735 -10.68 -8.18 -25.23
CA TRP A 735 -9.75 -9.27 -25.48
C TRP A 735 -10.41 -10.66 -25.54
N GLY A 736 -11.57 -10.82 -24.92
CA GLY A 736 -12.41 -12.01 -24.98
C GLY A 736 -13.05 -12.24 -26.35
N ILE A 737 -13.07 -11.21 -27.22
CA ILE A 737 -13.46 -11.36 -28.62
C ILE A 737 -12.27 -11.93 -29.40
N LYS A 738 -12.41 -13.18 -29.84
CA LYS A 738 -11.35 -13.90 -30.57
C LYS A 738 -10.87 -13.14 -31.80
N GLU A 739 -11.76 -12.57 -32.59
CA GLU A 739 -11.43 -11.84 -33.82
C GLU A 739 -10.64 -10.56 -33.53
N SER A 740 -11.06 -9.80 -32.52
CA SER A 740 -10.35 -8.61 -32.03
C SER A 740 -8.93 -8.95 -31.58
N ARG A 741 -8.80 -10.01 -30.78
CA ARG A 741 -7.51 -10.48 -30.28
C ARG A 741 -6.59 -10.96 -31.41
N ASP A 742 -7.11 -11.82 -32.29
CA ASP A 742 -6.34 -12.39 -33.39
C ASP A 742 -5.87 -11.31 -34.37
N GLU A 743 -6.68 -10.27 -34.58
CA GLU A 743 -6.34 -9.09 -35.36
C GLU A 743 -5.15 -8.35 -34.75
N ALA A 744 -5.22 -8.00 -33.46
CA ALA A 744 -4.12 -7.34 -32.75
C ALA A 744 -2.84 -8.19 -32.76
N ALA A 745 -2.95 -9.50 -32.51
CA ALA A 745 -1.79 -10.39 -32.51
C ALA A 745 -1.11 -10.43 -33.89
N LYS A 746 -1.90 -10.49 -34.97
CA LYS A 746 -1.37 -10.44 -36.34
C LYS A 746 -0.68 -9.11 -36.66
N GLN A 747 -1.18 -7.99 -36.13
CA GLN A 747 -0.51 -6.70 -36.28
C GLN A 747 0.87 -6.71 -35.62
N VAL A 748 0.96 -7.16 -34.36
CA VAL A 748 2.23 -7.22 -33.62
C VAL A 748 3.24 -8.15 -34.28
N ILE A 749 2.84 -9.38 -34.59
CA ILE A 749 3.74 -10.37 -35.19
C ILE A 749 4.32 -9.83 -36.51
N ARG A 750 3.46 -9.25 -37.35
CA ARG A 750 3.87 -8.65 -38.63
C ARG A 750 4.81 -7.48 -38.43
N ALA A 751 4.54 -6.58 -37.49
CA ALA A 751 5.40 -5.43 -37.22
C ALA A 751 6.79 -5.87 -36.71
N VAL A 752 6.83 -6.79 -35.75
CA VAL A 752 8.08 -7.36 -35.23
C VAL A 752 8.89 -8.06 -36.33
N ASP A 753 8.23 -8.76 -37.26
CA ASP A 753 8.89 -9.37 -38.42
C ASP A 753 9.39 -8.33 -39.42
N PHE A 754 8.54 -7.40 -39.85
CA PHE A 754 8.86 -6.40 -40.87
C PHE A 754 10.00 -5.46 -40.45
N TYR A 755 9.97 -4.99 -39.21
CA TYR A 755 11.01 -4.15 -38.62
C TYR A 755 12.17 -4.96 -38.03
N GLU A 756 12.16 -6.28 -38.21
CA GLU A 756 13.17 -7.25 -37.78
C GLU A 756 13.52 -7.22 -36.28
N GLN A 757 12.61 -6.78 -35.41
CA GLN A 757 12.87 -6.47 -34.00
C GLN A 757 13.32 -7.69 -33.18
N ASP A 758 14.16 -7.44 -32.17
CA ASP A 758 14.64 -8.46 -31.21
C ASP A 758 13.63 -8.72 -30.10
N GLY A 759 12.63 -7.86 -29.93
CA GLY A 759 11.59 -8.07 -28.95
C GLY A 759 10.35 -7.21 -29.17
N TRP A 760 9.33 -7.53 -28.40
CA TRP A 760 8.08 -6.77 -28.31
C TRP A 760 7.92 -6.28 -26.88
N TYR A 761 7.72 -4.98 -26.72
CA TYR A 761 7.36 -4.37 -25.46
C TYR A 761 5.91 -3.89 -25.48
N LEU A 762 5.13 -4.38 -24.52
CA LEU A 762 3.76 -3.97 -24.30
C LEU A 762 3.66 -3.20 -22.99
N ASP A 763 3.39 -1.91 -23.13
CA ASP A 763 3.05 -1.03 -22.01
C ASP A 763 1.65 -1.39 -21.44
N GLY A 764 1.25 -0.88 -20.28
CA GLY A 764 -0.12 -0.91 -19.72
C GLY A 764 -0.76 -2.29 -19.45
N GLY A 765 0.02 -3.37 -19.41
CA GLY A 765 -0.35 -4.80 -19.41
C GLY A 765 -1.42 -5.36 -18.45
N LYS A 766 -2.16 -4.54 -17.73
CA LYS A 766 -3.27 -4.95 -16.85
C LYS A 766 -4.59 -4.27 -17.14
N SER A 767 -4.59 -3.25 -18.01
CA SER A 767 -5.79 -2.54 -18.40
C SER A 767 -6.71 -3.44 -19.23
N GLY A 768 -8.03 -3.33 -19.05
CA GLY A 768 -8.99 -4.03 -19.93
C GLY A 768 -9.57 -5.35 -19.43
N VAL A 769 -8.99 -6.00 -18.40
CA VAL A 769 -9.60 -7.21 -17.83
C VAL A 769 -10.90 -6.82 -17.11
N TYR A 770 -12.00 -7.51 -17.44
CA TYR A 770 -13.36 -7.13 -17.02
C TYR A 770 -13.79 -5.71 -17.43
N ALA A 771 -13.26 -5.17 -18.52
CA ALA A 771 -13.75 -3.94 -19.11
C ALA A 771 -15.26 -4.04 -19.40
N LYS A 772 -16.04 -3.03 -19.00
CA LYS A 772 -17.51 -3.04 -19.11
C LYS A 772 -17.97 -2.03 -20.14
N ASP A 773 -18.70 -2.49 -21.14
CA ASP A 773 -19.53 -1.62 -21.96
C ASP A 773 -20.96 -1.63 -21.42
N TRP A 774 -21.33 -0.51 -20.80
CA TRP A 774 -22.63 -0.34 -20.18
C TRP A 774 -23.75 -0.16 -21.22
N GLU A 775 -23.43 0.17 -22.47
CA GLU A 775 -24.42 0.24 -23.56
C GLU A 775 -24.94 -1.15 -23.91
N THR A 776 -24.01 -2.07 -24.20
CA THR A 776 -24.30 -3.43 -24.66
C THR A 776 -24.47 -4.44 -23.52
N MET A 777 -24.17 -4.02 -22.28
CA MET A 777 -24.06 -4.88 -21.09
C MET A 777 -23.07 -6.04 -21.35
N ARG A 778 -21.94 -5.72 -21.98
CA ARG A 778 -20.84 -6.65 -22.26
C ARG A 778 -19.73 -6.44 -21.25
N ILE A 779 -19.12 -7.53 -20.83
CA ILE A 779 -17.90 -7.52 -20.02
C ILE A 779 -16.80 -8.29 -20.75
N ASP A 780 -15.56 -7.84 -20.61
CA ASP A 780 -14.41 -8.63 -21.05
C ASP A 780 -14.14 -9.81 -20.12
N ASP A 781 -13.45 -10.83 -20.62
CA ASP A 781 -13.06 -11.98 -19.82
C ASP A 781 -11.53 -11.98 -19.51
N PRO A 782 -11.11 -12.58 -18.39
CA PRO A 782 -9.69 -12.62 -18.01
C PRO A 782 -8.83 -13.58 -18.86
N LEU A 783 -9.42 -14.44 -19.68
CA LEU A 783 -8.71 -15.43 -20.49
C LEU A 783 -8.19 -14.83 -21.80
N GLY A 784 -8.95 -13.89 -22.38
CA GLY A 784 -8.64 -13.24 -23.65
C GLY A 784 -7.26 -12.59 -23.68
N GLN A 785 -6.88 -11.91 -22.58
CA GLN A 785 -5.58 -11.24 -22.45
C GLN A 785 -4.42 -12.24 -22.40
N THR A 786 -4.56 -13.34 -21.64
CA THR A 786 -3.54 -14.40 -21.61
C THR A 786 -3.35 -15.04 -22.97
N ALA A 787 -4.46 -15.32 -23.67
CA ALA A 787 -4.42 -15.88 -25.01
C ALA A 787 -3.75 -14.93 -26.00
N PHE A 788 -3.92 -13.61 -25.85
CA PHE A 788 -3.24 -12.62 -26.67
C PHE A 788 -1.72 -12.71 -26.49
N TYR A 789 -1.25 -12.66 -25.23
CA TYR A 789 0.17 -12.75 -24.89
C TYR A 789 0.81 -14.03 -25.40
N ASP A 790 0.16 -15.17 -25.17
CA ASP A 790 0.66 -16.46 -25.62
C ASP A 790 0.71 -16.55 -27.15
N THR A 791 -0.31 -16.05 -27.84
CA THR A 791 -0.36 -16.02 -29.31
C THR A 791 0.76 -15.16 -29.89
N VAL A 792 0.98 -13.95 -29.35
CA VAL A 792 2.06 -13.08 -29.82
C VAL A 792 3.42 -13.69 -29.53
N ARG A 793 3.65 -14.19 -28.31
CA ARG A 793 4.91 -14.86 -27.94
C ARG A 793 5.24 -15.99 -28.91
N LYS A 794 4.31 -16.93 -29.10
CA LYS A 794 4.48 -18.07 -30.02
C LYS A 794 4.70 -17.59 -31.46
N GLY A 795 3.98 -16.55 -31.89
CA GLY A 795 4.11 -15.97 -33.22
C GLY A 795 5.50 -15.38 -33.49
N ILE A 796 5.97 -14.47 -32.63
CA ILE A 796 7.27 -13.81 -32.83
C ILE A 796 8.44 -14.79 -32.68
N GLN A 797 8.33 -15.76 -31.76
CA GLN A 797 9.38 -16.76 -31.52
C GLN A 797 9.40 -17.87 -32.56
N LYS A 798 8.28 -18.15 -33.23
CA LYS A 798 8.25 -19.05 -34.39
C LYS A 798 9.09 -18.50 -35.54
N GLY A 799 9.06 -17.18 -35.76
CA GLY A 799 9.91 -16.50 -36.76
C GLY A 799 11.38 -16.43 -36.34
N ASN A 800 11.64 -16.21 -35.04
CA ASN A 800 12.99 -16.19 -34.48
C ASN A 800 12.96 -16.53 -32.98
N PRO A 801 13.49 -17.70 -32.55
CA PRO A 801 13.43 -18.13 -31.14
C PRO A 801 14.25 -17.25 -30.19
N ASN A 802 15.08 -16.34 -30.71
CA ASN A 802 15.84 -15.38 -29.91
C ASN A 802 15.07 -14.11 -29.56
N ARG A 803 13.80 -13.97 -29.98
CA ARG A 803 13.00 -12.79 -29.65
C ARG A 803 12.42 -12.84 -28.25
N VAL A 804 12.38 -11.67 -27.60
CA VAL A 804 11.84 -11.51 -26.24
C VAL A 804 10.46 -10.86 -26.24
N VAL A 805 9.70 -11.15 -25.20
CA VAL A 805 8.48 -10.44 -24.84
C VAL A 805 8.73 -9.67 -23.55
N PHE A 806 8.37 -8.39 -23.54
CA PHE A 806 8.53 -7.49 -22.39
C PHE A 806 7.16 -6.89 -22.06
N PHE A 807 6.76 -6.96 -20.80
CA PHE A 807 5.52 -6.36 -20.32
C PHE A 807 5.74 -5.27 -19.29
N ASN A 808 4.83 -4.32 -19.21
CA ASN A 808 4.77 -3.40 -18.07
C ASN A 808 4.08 -4.04 -16.84
N HIS A 809 4.54 -5.23 -16.43
CA HIS A 809 4.19 -5.93 -15.19
C HIS A 809 5.09 -7.14 -14.92
N SER A 810 6.02 -6.97 -13.96
CA SER A 810 7.09 -7.92 -13.62
C SER A 810 6.65 -9.34 -13.24
N GLU A 811 5.43 -9.50 -12.73
CA GLU A 811 4.90 -10.74 -12.16
C GLU A 811 4.23 -11.68 -13.18
N ASN A 812 4.05 -11.25 -14.43
CA ASN A 812 3.56 -12.15 -15.49
C ASN A 812 4.64 -13.11 -16.02
N PRO A 813 4.41 -14.43 -15.95
CA PRO A 813 5.39 -15.44 -16.36
C PRO A 813 5.70 -15.44 -17.87
N LEU A 814 4.76 -15.05 -18.74
CA LEU A 814 4.94 -15.01 -20.20
C LEU A 814 5.92 -13.91 -20.64
N GLY A 815 6.17 -12.90 -19.79
CA GLY A 815 7.19 -11.89 -20.02
C GLY A 815 8.59 -12.45 -19.75
N ASP A 816 9.54 -12.16 -20.63
CA ASP A 816 10.97 -12.35 -20.38
C ASP A 816 11.54 -11.25 -19.50
N LEU A 817 11.01 -10.05 -19.69
CA LEU A 817 11.30 -8.86 -18.92
C LEU A 817 9.97 -8.29 -18.43
N GLY A 818 9.96 -7.67 -17.26
CA GLY A 818 8.79 -6.93 -16.84
C GLY A 818 9.08 -5.75 -15.93
N PHE A 819 8.47 -4.60 -16.24
CA PHE A 819 8.66 -3.38 -15.45
C PHE A 819 7.91 -3.44 -14.13
N LEU A 820 8.42 -2.67 -13.17
CA LEU A 820 7.70 -2.18 -12.00
C LEU A 820 7.73 -0.66 -12.05
N GLU A 821 6.55 -0.05 -12.22
CA GLU A 821 6.35 1.39 -12.25
C GLU A 821 6.05 1.92 -10.85
N SER A 822 7.09 2.16 -10.06
CA SER A 822 6.96 2.80 -8.74
C SER A 822 7.43 4.26 -8.80
N PHE A 823 6.48 5.18 -8.99
CA PHE A 823 6.72 6.62 -8.87
C PHE A 823 6.68 7.04 -7.40
N GLY A 824 7.58 7.90 -6.94
CA GLY A 824 7.48 8.49 -5.59
C GLY A 824 8.57 8.12 -4.59
N GLY A 825 9.61 7.40 -5.01
CA GLY A 825 10.76 7.14 -4.13
C GLY A 825 10.52 6.04 -3.09
N THR A 826 9.70 5.03 -3.42
CA THR A 826 9.36 3.90 -2.55
C THR A 826 10.57 3.16 -1.97
N LEU A 827 11.74 3.21 -2.63
CA LEU A 827 12.99 2.64 -2.10
C LEU A 827 13.58 3.45 -0.93
N THR A 828 13.12 4.67 -0.69
CA THR A 828 13.69 5.60 0.29
C THR A 828 12.68 6.20 1.26
N THR A 829 11.42 6.41 0.86
CA THR A 829 10.39 6.99 1.76
C THR A 829 9.87 5.97 2.78
N ASP A 830 9.67 4.73 2.34
CA ASP A 830 9.39 3.56 3.18
C ASP A 830 10.28 2.43 2.69
N TRP A 831 11.48 2.35 3.27
CA TRP A 831 12.48 1.38 2.83
C TRP A 831 11.98 -0.07 2.94
N ARG A 832 11.05 -0.38 3.85
CA ARG A 832 10.50 -1.73 4.02
C ARG A 832 9.65 -2.12 2.82
N ARG A 833 8.82 -1.20 2.31
CA ARG A 833 8.09 -1.43 1.04
C ARG A 833 9.06 -1.64 -0.12
N GLY A 834 10.11 -0.83 -0.20
CA GLY A 834 11.18 -0.99 -1.18
C GLY A 834 11.85 -2.37 -1.11
N ALA A 835 12.25 -2.80 0.08
CA ALA A 835 12.86 -4.09 0.35
C ALA A 835 11.94 -5.26 -0.06
N VAL A 836 10.64 -5.19 0.25
CA VAL A 836 9.69 -6.23 -0.16
C VAL A 836 9.52 -6.30 -1.68
N LEU A 837 9.49 -5.16 -2.37
CA LEU A 837 9.46 -5.13 -3.84
C LEU A 837 10.70 -5.82 -4.44
N MET A 838 11.88 -5.51 -3.91
CA MET A 838 13.15 -6.10 -4.36
C MET A 838 13.23 -7.60 -4.04
N TRP A 839 12.70 -8.03 -2.90
CA TRP A 839 12.56 -9.44 -2.56
C TRP A 839 11.64 -10.17 -3.56
N LYS A 840 10.51 -9.55 -3.96
CA LYS A 840 9.57 -10.13 -4.95
C LYS A 840 10.14 -10.24 -6.36
N PHE A 841 11.01 -9.32 -6.78
CA PHE A 841 11.75 -9.47 -8.04
C PHE A 841 12.54 -10.78 -8.09
N LYS A 842 13.10 -11.20 -6.95
CA LYS A 842 13.80 -12.48 -6.83
C LYS A 842 12.86 -13.65 -6.63
N LEU A 843 11.71 -13.46 -5.99
CA LEU A 843 10.66 -14.46 -5.95
C LEU A 843 10.22 -14.83 -7.37
N TYR A 844 9.95 -13.86 -8.25
CA TYR A 844 9.43 -14.14 -9.59
C TYR A 844 10.42 -14.81 -10.54
N SER A 845 11.73 -14.57 -10.36
CA SER A 845 12.80 -15.25 -11.07
C SER A 845 13.29 -16.53 -10.38
N TYR A 846 12.71 -16.89 -9.22
CA TYR A 846 12.98 -18.15 -8.56
C TYR A 846 12.62 -19.32 -9.49
N ARG A 847 13.62 -20.21 -9.72
CA ARG A 847 13.57 -21.31 -10.71
C ARG A 847 13.34 -20.88 -12.15
N ASP A 848 13.55 -19.61 -12.46
CA ASP A 848 13.47 -19.03 -13.81
C ASP A 848 14.48 -17.88 -13.97
N PRO A 849 15.78 -18.19 -13.97
CA PRO A 849 16.86 -17.20 -13.81
C PRO A 849 17.06 -16.27 -15.02
N LEU A 850 16.37 -16.53 -16.13
CA LEU A 850 16.41 -15.66 -17.33
C LEU A 850 15.20 -14.72 -17.40
N ARG A 851 14.34 -14.75 -16.39
CA ARG A 851 13.26 -13.78 -16.20
C ARG A 851 13.76 -12.62 -15.35
N TYR A 852 13.55 -11.39 -15.81
CA TYR A 852 14.02 -10.20 -15.11
C TYR A 852 12.90 -9.23 -14.76
N GLY A 853 12.76 -8.95 -13.46
CA GLY A 853 12.09 -7.73 -13.00
C GLY A 853 12.98 -6.51 -13.24
N VAL A 854 12.39 -5.45 -13.81
CA VAL A 854 13.09 -4.22 -14.16
C VAL A 854 12.45 -3.06 -13.42
N TYR A 855 13.21 -2.34 -12.61
CA TYR A 855 12.72 -1.12 -11.97
C TYR A 855 12.88 0.04 -12.94
N ILE A 856 11.77 0.63 -13.38
CA ILE A 856 11.81 1.62 -14.47
C ILE A 856 12.20 3.02 -13.98
N TYR A 857 11.72 3.46 -12.81
CA TYR A 857 11.93 4.82 -12.29
C TYR A 857 13.17 4.92 -11.41
N TRP A 858 14.32 4.69 -12.02
CA TRP A 858 15.61 5.03 -11.41
C TRP A 858 15.79 6.56 -11.44
N LEU A 859 15.22 7.23 -10.44
CA LEU A 859 15.22 8.68 -10.28
C LEU A 859 16.28 9.12 -9.25
N PRO A 860 16.71 10.39 -9.24
CA PRO A 860 17.79 10.87 -8.35
C PRO A 860 17.58 10.55 -6.86
N GLN A 861 16.35 10.66 -6.35
CA GLN A 861 16.03 10.44 -4.94
C GLN A 861 16.23 8.98 -4.48
N VAL A 862 16.20 8.01 -5.40
CA VAL A 862 16.44 6.59 -5.07
C VAL A 862 17.81 6.09 -5.53
N ASP A 863 18.66 6.96 -6.10
CA ASP A 863 19.90 6.53 -6.79
C ASP A 863 20.81 5.67 -5.90
N HIS A 864 21.03 6.11 -4.66
CA HIS A 864 21.87 5.40 -3.71
C HIS A 864 21.29 4.03 -3.33
N ALA A 865 20.02 4.00 -2.88
CA ALA A 865 19.35 2.75 -2.50
C ALA A 865 19.27 1.77 -3.69
N PHE A 866 18.94 2.25 -4.88
CA PHE A 866 18.87 1.41 -6.07
C PHE A 866 20.24 0.83 -6.44
N LYS A 867 21.33 1.60 -6.38
CA LYS A 867 22.69 1.08 -6.60
C LYS A 867 23.08 0.02 -5.58
N ASN A 868 22.65 0.13 -4.33
CA ASN A 868 22.83 -0.94 -3.34
C ASN A 868 22.11 -2.23 -3.77
N TYR A 869 20.87 -2.15 -4.26
CA TYR A 869 20.16 -3.32 -4.78
C TYR A 869 20.75 -3.88 -6.09
N LEU A 870 21.25 -3.02 -6.99
CA LEU A 870 21.92 -3.44 -8.23
C LEU A 870 23.08 -4.40 -7.91
N VAL A 871 23.94 -4.02 -6.98
CA VAL A 871 25.14 -4.79 -6.62
C VAL A 871 24.90 -5.79 -5.48
N GLY A 872 23.85 -5.58 -4.69
CA GLY A 872 23.51 -6.42 -3.54
C GLY A 872 22.73 -7.65 -3.95
N ILE A 873 21.77 -7.53 -4.87
CA ILE A 873 20.93 -8.66 -5.28
C ILE A 873 20.92 -8.86 -6.80
N GLY A 874 21.48 -7.98 -7.61
CA GLY A 874 21.57 -8.21 -9.05
C GLY A 874 20.37 -7.72 -9.87
N VAL A 875 19.64 -6.70 -9.38
CA VAL A 875 18.48 -6.10 -10.08
C VAL A 875 18.90 -5.53 -11.44
N MET A 876 18.00 -5.52 -12.43
CA MET A 876 18.28 -4.95 -13.75
C MET A 876 18.26 -3.42 -13.72
N PRO A 877 19.31 -2.71 -14.18
CA PRO A 877 19.26 -1.27 -14.36
C PRO A 877 18.45 -0.89 -15.60
N SER A 878 17.69 0.21 -15.50
CA SER A 878 16.96 0.82 -16.62
C SER A 878 17.28 2.30 -16.75
N TYR A 879 17.58 2.73 -17.97
CA TYR A 879 17.84 4.13 -18.33
C TYR A 879 16.66 4.80 -19.06
N LEU A 880 15.44 4.27 -18.90
CA LEU A 880 14.24 4.91 -19.47
C LEU A 880 13.85 6.21 -18.74
N SER A 881 14.11 6.30 -17.42
CA SER A 881 13.73 7.47 -16.61
C SER A 881 14.86 8.46 -16.35
N ARG A 882 16.09 8.18 -16.81
CA ARG A 882 17.27 9.01 -16.60
C ARG A 882 18.34 8.75 -17.65
N HIS A 883 19.24 9.72 -17.85
CA HIS A 883 20.39 9.53 -18.72
C HIS A 883 21.47 8.63 -18.10
N PHE A 884 22.20 7.94 -18.97
CA PHE A 884 23.39 7.20 -18.63
C PHE A 884 24.50 8.11 -18.09
N LYS A 885 25.20 7.65 -17.06
CA LYS A 885 26.38 8.32 -16.49
C LYS A 885 27.51 7.30 -16.33
N ALA A 886 28.74 7.72 -16.64
CA ALA A 886 29.92 6.87 -16.50
C ALA A 886 30.13 6.35 -15.06
N GLU A 887 29.73 7.13 -14.05
CA GLU A 887 29.80 6.75 -12.63
C GLU A 887 28.96 5.51 -12.27
N ASP A 888 27.98 5.15 -13.11
CA ASP A 888 27.14 3.98 -12.90
C ASP A 888 27.83 2.67 -13.33
N LEU A 889 28.84 2.73 -14.21
CA LEU A 889 29.47 1.56 -14.83
C LEU A 889 29.99 0.53 -13.82
N PRO A 890 30.72 0.92 -12.75
CA PRO A 890 31.15 -0.04 -11.73
C PRO A 890 30.00 -0.83 -11.09
N TYR A 891 28.85 -0.19 -10.88
CA TYR A 891 27.69 -0.84 -10.28
C TYR A 891 27.03 -1.79 -11.26
N ILE A 892 26.98 -1.43 -12.56
CA ILE A 892 26.47 -2.31 -13.62
C ILE A 892 27.38 -3.53 -13.81
N ALA A 893 28.70 -3.33 -13.79
CA ALA A 893 29.69 -4.40 -13.90
C ALA A 893 29.62 -5.36 -12.69
N ALA A 894 29.57 -4.82 -11.46
CA ALA A 894 29.35 -5.62 -10.26
C ALA A 894 28.03 -6.41 -10.31
N ARG A 895 26.93 -5.74 -10.69
CA ARG A 895 25.62 -6.37 -10.90
C ARG A 895 25.69 -7.51 -11.90
N TYR A 896 26.45 -7.34 -12.99
CA TYR A 896 26.59 -8.36 -14.02
C TYR A 896 27.11 -9.67 -13.44
N GLU A 897 28.10 -9.64 -12.54
CA GLU A 897 28.66 -10.85 -11.93
C GLU A 897 27.65 -11.65 -11.10
N ILE A 898 26.64 -10.98 -10.52
CA ILE A 898 25.69 -11.58 -9.57
C ILE A 898 24.24 -11.65 -10.09
N ARG A 899 24.02 -11.34 -11.37
CA ARG A 899 22.69 -11.18 -11.98
C ARG A 899 21.77 -12.40 -11.88
N GLN A 900 22.33 -13.58 -11.66
CA GLN A 900 21.59 -14.84 -11.54
C GLN A 900 21.43 -15.33 -10.09
N ALA A 901 21.83 -14.54 -9.09
CA ALA A 901 21.60 -14.86 -7.69
C ALA A 901 20.10 -15.08 -7.43
N GLN A 902 19.76 -16.21 -6.81
CA GLN A 902 18.39 -16.63 -6.53
C GLN A 902 18.11 -16.51 -5.05
N ILE A 903 16.89 -16.16 -4.69
CA ILE A 903 16.50 -16.05 -3.29
C ILE A 903 16.39 -17.41 -2.62
N THR A 904 16.71 -17.47 -1.32
CA THR A 904 16.58 -18.68 -0.49
C THR A 904 16.17 -18.31 0.93
N GLU A 905 15.56 -19.24 1.65
CA GLU A 905 15.17 -19.09 3.06
C GLU A 905 16.24 -19.75 3.93
N ALA A 906 17.24 -18.96 4.37
CA ALA A 906 18.39 -19.44 5.15
C ALA A 906 18.32 -19.02 6.63
N GLY A 907 17.12 -18.98 7.23
CA GLY A 907 16.95 -18.70 8.67
C GLY A 907 17.64 -17.40 9.15
N VAL A 908 17.63 -16.35 8.34
CA VAL A 908 18.40 -15.13 8.59
C VAL A 908 17.96 -14.47 9.90
N THR A 909 18.93 -14.08 10.74
CA THR A 909 18.69 -13.27 11.94
C THR A 909 19.65 -12.07 11.95
N PRO A 910 19.18 -10.83 12.24
CA PRO A 910 17.79 -10.48 12.51
C PRO A 910 16.91 -10.55 11.24
N ASP A 911 15.60 -10.76 11.41
CA ASP A 911 14.63 -10.91 10.31
C ASP A 911 13.68 -9.71 10.24
N TRP A 912 14.09 -8.72 9.46
CA TRP A 912 13.31 -7.50 9.25
C TRP A 912 11.91 -7.75 8.68
N ARG A 913 11.64 -8.90 8.01
CA ARG A 913 10.31 -9.16 7.43
C ARG A 913 9.23 -9.42 8.48
N PHE A 914 9.63 -9.74 9.71
CA PHE A 914 8.72 -10.06 10.81
C PHE A 914 8.95 -9.19 12.06
N ASP A 915 10.14 -8.61 12.23
CA ASP A 915 10.40 -7.61 13.26
C ASP A 915 10.24 -6.19 12.69
N GLU A 916 9.13 -5.53 13.06
CA GLU A 916 8.79 -4.15 12.67
C GLU A 916 9.82 -3.12 13.17
N LYS A 917 10.61 -3.43 14.21
CA LYS A 917 11.61 -2.53 14.78
C LYS A 917 13.02 -2.74 14.21
N GLU A 918 13.25 -3.84 13.51
CA GLU A 918 14.57 -4.12 12.95
C GLU A 918 14.93 -3.14 11.82
N THR A 919 16.12 -2.56 11.89
CA THR A 919 16.62 -1.56 10.93
C THR A 919 17.62 -2.14 9.93
N LEU A 920 18.08 -3.37 10.13
CA LEU A 920 18.96 -4.08 9.21
C LEU A 920 18.12 -4.94 8.26
N GLU A 921 17.99 -4.48 7.03
CA GLU A 921 17.47 -5.27 5.94
C GLU A 921 18.47 -6.37 5.58
N CYS A 922 17.99 -7.61 5.46
CA CYS A 922 18.79 -8.76 5.06
C CYS A 922 18.07 -9.60 4.01
N MET A 923 18.77 -10.04 2.96
CA MET A 923 18.26 -10.99 1.97
C MET A 923 19.28 -12.09 1.73
N ALA A 924 18.88 -13.34 1.98
CA ALA A 924 19.69 -14.51 1.66
C ALA A 924 19.43 -14.95 0.20
N LEU A 925 20.53 -15.13 -0.53
CA LEU A 925 20.56 -15.60 -1.90
C LEU A 925 21.60 -16.72 -2.05
N ASN A 926 21.50 -17.48 -3.14
CA ASN A 926 22.54 -18.39 -3.59
C ASN A 926 22.91 -18.10 -5.06
N GLN A 927 24.16 -18.38 -5.40
CA GLN A 927 24.65 -18.35 -6.78
C GLN A 927 25.71 -19.44 -6.99
N GLY A 928 25.30 -20.55 -7.61
CA GLY A 928 26.16 -21.72 -7.77
C GLY A 928 26.59 -22.24 -6.40
N THR A 929 27.90 -22.34 -6.19
CA THR A 929 28.56 -22.79 -4.95
C THR A 929 28.83 -21.67 -3.94
N ASN A 930 28.17 -20.51 -4.10
CA ASN A 930 28.33 -19.35 -3.22
C ASN A 930 27.02 -19.04 -2.50
N GLY A 931 27.07 -19.02 -1.18
CA GLY A 931 26.06 -18.41 -0.33
C GLY A 931 26.24 -16.90 -0.29
N TRP A 932 25.15 -16.16 -0.30
CA TRP A 932 25.17 -14.71 -0.44
C TRP A 932 24.15 -14.06 0.50
N LEU A 933 24.58 -13.09 1.29
CA LEU A 933 23.71 -12.35 2.19
C LEU A 933 23.91 -10.86 1.94
N TYR A 934 22.92 -10.26 1.28
CA TYR A 934 22.84 -8.82 1.14
C TYR A 934 22.30 -8.21 2.43
N MET A 935 22.90 -7.10 2.85
CA MET A 935 22.56 -6.38 4.07
C MET A 935 22.52 -4.88 3.77
N GLN A 936 21.46 -4.19 4.18
CA GLN A 936 21.40 -2.73 4.12
C GLN A 936 20.90 -2.19 5.45
N TYR A 937 21.67 -1.26 6.01
CA TYR A 937 21.35 -0.68 7.31
C TYR A 937 20.61 0.66 7.15
N HIS A 938 19.42 0.74 7.74
CA HIS A 938 18.52 1.89 7.66
C HIS A 938 18.42 2.68 8.98
N GLY A 939 19.26 2.38 9.97
CA GLY A 939 19.27 3.15 11.23
C GLY A 939 20.01 4.49 11.09
N GLU A 940 19.63 5.44 11.96
CA GLU A 940 20.15 6.82 11.93
C GLU A 940 21.57 6.96 12.51
N GLU A 941 21.96 6.03 13.38
CA GLU A 941 23.27 6.02 14.03
C GLU A 941 24.05 4.75 13.68
N LYS A 942 25.38 4.81 13.83
CA LYS A 942 26.23 3.63 13.68
C LYS A 942 25.80 2.54 14.65
N ALA A 943 25.77 1.29 14.19
CA ALA A 943 25.42 0.16 15.02
C ALA A 943 26.26 -1.07 14.68
N GLU A 944 26.54 -1.89 15.69
CA GLU A 944 27.04 -3.25 15.51
C GLU A 944 25.86 -4.22 15.53
N LYS A 945 25.76 -5.08 14.53
CA LYS A 945 24.67 -6.04 14.38
C LYS A 945 25.25 -7.45 14.28
N LYS A 946 24.69 -8.37 15.07
CA LYS A 946 24.97 -9.80 14.96
C LYS A 946 24.10 -10.37 13.86
N VAL A 947 24.73 -10.86 12.80
CA VAL A 947 24.05 -11.49 11.68
C VAL A 947 24.31 -12.99 11.73
N SER A 948 23.28 -13.79 11.44
CA SER A 948 23.43 -15.24 11.34
C SER A 948 22.54 -15.84 10.26
N VAL A 949 23.02 -16.94 9.66
CA VAL A 949 22.35 -17.67 8.58
C VAL A 949 22.57 -19.17 8.72
N GLU A 950 21.59 -19.96 8.28
CA GLU A 950 21.72 -21.39 8.07
C GLU A 950 22.53 -21.68 6.81
N ILE A 951 23.49 -22.59 6.90
CA ILE A 951 24.49 -22.82 5.85
C ILE A 951 23.97 -23.76 4.76
N ALA A 952 23.17 -24.78 5.12
CA ALA A 952 22.64 -25.74 4.17
C ALA A 952 21.70 -25.12 3.10
N PRO A 953 20.75 -24.22 3.42
CA PRO A 953 19.90 -23.56 2.43
C PRO A 953 20.66 -22.66 1.43
N LEU A 954 21.90 -22.28 1.75
CA LEU A 954 22.80 -21.53 0.87
C LEU A 954 23.55 -22.44 -0.13
N GLY A 955 23.29 -23.75 -0.12
CA GLY A 955 23.94 -24.74 -0.98
C GLY A 955 25.30 -25.24 -0.48
N LEU A 956 25.69 -24.85 0.74
CA LEU A 956 26.95 -25.23 1.37
C LEU A 956 26.68 -26.43 2.30
N THR A 957 26.79 -27.64 1.77
CA THR A 957 26.28 -28.86 2.44
C THR A 957 27.36 -29.85 2.86
N ASP A 958 28.60 -29.68 2.41
CA ASP A 958 29.69 -30.60 2.71
C ASP A 958 30.27 -30.32 4.10
N SER A 959 29.84 -31.08 5.12
CA SER A 959 30.31 -30.88 6.50
C SER A 959 31.81 -31.13 6.69
N GLY A 960 32.48 -31.78 5.74
CA GLY A 960 33.93 -32.00 5.74
C GLY A 960 34.73 -30.79 5.24
N LYS A 961 34.07 -29.82 4.60
CA LYS A 961 34.73 -28.64 4.03
C LYS A 961 34.53 -27.37 4.87
N PRO A 962 35.59 -26.57 5.05
CA PRO A 962 35.51 -25.29 5.78
C PRO A 962 34.70 -24.25 4.99
N ILE A 963 34.22 -23.22 5.69
CA ILE A 963 33.56 -22.06 5.11
C ILE A 963 34.56 -20.91 5.00
N TYR A 964 34.74 -20.39 3.79
CA TYR A 964 35.50 -19.18 3.50
C TYR A 964 34.54 -17.99 3.42
N ALA A 965 34.77 -16.97 4.23
CA ALA A 965 33.86 -15.82 4.33
C ALA A 965 34.52 -14.52 3.85
N TRP A 966 33.80 -13.79 3.01
CA TRP A 966 34.22 -12.50 2.47
C TRP A 966 33.13 -11.45 2.73
N LEU A 967 33.51 -10.30 3.27
CA LEU A 967 32.64 -9.15 3.45
C LEU A 967 32.96 -8.10 2.39
N TYR A 968 31.94 -7.63 1.70
CA TYR A 968 32.04 -6.56 0.72
C TYR A 968 31.28 -5.34 1.21
N HIS A 969 31.95 -4.19 1.24
CA HIS A 969 31.26 -2.91 1.49
C HIS A 969 30.91 -2.28 0.16
N ILE A 970 29.64 -1.94 -0.01
CA ILE A 970 29.16 -1.23 -1.19
C ILE A 970 29.61 0.22 -1.04
N LYS A 971 30.31 0.75 -2.04
CA LYS A 971 30.74 2.14 -2.01
C LYS A 971 29.53 3.05 -2.07
N ASP A 972 29.59 4.11 -1.28
CA ASP A 972 28.55 5.13 -1.24
C ASP A 972 28.43 5.84 -2.60
N ALA A 973 27.32 5.61 -3.29
CA ALA A 973 27.01 6.17 -4.59
C ALA A 973 26.96 7.72 -4.61
N GLN A 974 26.80 8.36 -3.45
CA GLN A 974 26.80 9.81 -3.34
C GLN A 974 28.22 10.40 -3.29
N LYS A 975 29.24 9.56 -3.05
CA LYS A 975 30.64 9.97 -2.90
C LYS A 975 31.56 9.37 -3.96
N PHE A 976 31.26 8.16 -4.41
CA PHE A 976 32.09 7.44 -5.36
C PHE A 976 31.67 7.75 -6.81
N HIS A 977 32.57 8.37 -7.56
CA HIS A 977 32.37 8.71 -8.97
C HIS A 977 33.49 8.13 -9.83
N SER A 978 33.18 7.06 -10.57
CA SER A 978 34.08 6.54 -11.61
C SER A 978 34.09 7.46 -12.83
N LYS A 979 35.24 7.51 -13.51
CA LYS A 979 35.43 8.25 -14.77
C LYS A 979 35.89 7.37 -15.93
N LEU A 980 36.12 6.08 -15.68
CA LEU A 980 36.68 5.14 -16.66
C LEU A 980 35.58 4.28 -17.29
N SER A 981 35.71 4.02 -18.58
CA SER A 981 34.92 2.99 -19.26
C SER A 981 35.44 1.58 -18.96
N GLU A 982 34.62 0.55 -19.16
CA GLU A 982 35.06 -0.84 -18.97
C GLU A 982 36.31 -1.19 -19.82
N PRO A 983 36.43 -0.78 -21.11
CA PRO A 983 37.67 -0.97 -21.87
C PRO A 983 38.90 -0.28 -21.27
N GLN A 984 38.72 0.92 -20.68
CA GLN A 984 39.80 1.63 -20.00
C GLN A 984 40.23 0.91 -18.72
N ILE A 985 39.27 0.39 -17.95
CA ILE A 985 39.52 -0.41 -16.75
C ILE A 985 40.27 -1.71 -17.11
N ALA A 986 39.81 -2.44 -18.13
CA ALA A 986 40.47 -3.67 -18.59
C ALA A 986 41.90 -3.41 -19.08
N LYS A 987 42.11 -2.31 -19.82
CA LYS A 987 43.45 -1.89 -20.25
C LYS A 987 44.36 -1.59 -19.04
N ALA A 988 43.89 -0.78 -18.09
CA ALA A 988 44.66 -0.45 -16.90
C ALA A 988 44.99 -1.69 -16.07
N TYR A 989 44.06 -2.64 -15.97
CA TYR A 989 44.29 -3.91 -15.27
C TYR A 989 45.35 -4.77 -15.98
N ARG A 990 45.30 -4.92 -17.30
CA ARG A 990 46.35 -5.62 -18.07
C ARG A 990 47.74 -5.02 -17.85
N GLU A 991 47.82 -3.69 -17.88
CA GLU A 991 49.09 -2.98 -17.84
C GLU A 991 49.71 -2.95 -16.43
N THR A 992 48.88 -3.02 -15.39
CA THR A 992 49.34 -2.72 -14.02
C THR A 992 49.00 -3.77 -12.97
N GLY A 993 48.05 -4.68 -13.25
CA GLY A 993 47.47 -5.61 -12.28
C GLY A 993 46.53 -4.95 -11.25
N TRP A 994 46.38 -3.62 -11.27
CA TRP A 994 45.52 -2.89 -10.33
C TRP A 994 44.08 -2.80 -10.84
N ILE A 995 43.13 -3.06 -9.93
CA ILE A 995 41.71 -2.93 -10.23
C ILE A 995 41.26 -1.51 -9.88
N ALA A 996 41.06 -0.67 -10.90
CA ALA A 996 40.46 0.64 -10.74
C ALA A 996 38.93 0.55 -10.53
N ASP A 997 38.35 1.59 -9.92
CA ASP A 997 36.90 1.86 -9.92
C ASP A 997 35.96 0.72 -9.48
N ARG A 998 36.35 -0.16 -8.54
CA ARG A 998 35.42 -1.17 -7.99
C ARG A 998 34.24 -0.53 -7.25
N ALA A 999 33.02 -0.99 -7.52
CA ALA A 999 31.81 -0.62 -6.76
C ALA A 999 31.80 -1.16 -5.32
N VAL A 1000 32.65 -2.16 -5.02
CA VAL A 1000 32.76 -2.74 -3.67
C VAL A 1000 34.21 -2.76 -3.19
N SER A 1001 34.44 -2.53 -1.90
CA SER A 1001 35.69 -2.90 -1.23
C SER A 1001 35.55 -4.30 -0.65
N VAL A 1002 36.65 -5.05 -0.59
CA VAL A 1002 36.66 -6.46 -0.17
C VAL A 1002 37.44 -6.62 1.12
N GLN A 1003 36.90 -7.41 2.04
CA GLN A 1003 37.54 -7.84 3.27
C GLN A 1003 37.40 -9.37 3.39
N TYR A 1004 38.52 -10.07 3.57
CA TYR A 1004 38.48 -11.49 3.90
C TYR A 1004 38.27 -11.63 5.41
N LEU A 1005 37.21 -12.30 5.83
CA LEU A 1005 36.90 -12.52 7.24
C LEU A 1005 37.62 -13.73 7.82
N GLY A 1006 37.95 -14.72 6.97
CA GLY A 1006 38.72 -15.88 7.38
C GLY A 1006 38.15 -17.22 6.87
N LYS A 1007 38.76 -18.28 7.39
CA LYS A 1007 38.40 -19.67 7.18
C LYS A 1007 37.80 -20.21 8.47
N PHE A 1008 36.57 -20.69 8.39
CA PHE A 1008 35.80 -21.18 9.53
C PHE A 1008 35.53 -22.68 9.37
N PRO A 1009 35.47 -23.45 10.46
CA PRO A 1009 34.96 -24.81 10.40
C PRO A 1009 33.49 -24.80 9.93
N TYR A 1010 33.04 -25.91 9.34
CA TYR A 1010 31.63 -26.08 9.04
C TYR A 1010 30.80 -26.05 10.33
N ALA A 1011 29.71 -25.31 10.30
CA ALA A 1011 28.66 -25.34 11.31
C ALA A 1011 27.32 -25.17 10.58
N GLU A 1012 26.24 -25.74 11.15
CA GLU A 1012 24.89 -25.60 10.59
C GLU A 1012 24.47 -24.13 10.48
N GLN A 1013 24.96 -23.31 11.41
CA GLN A 1013 24.74 -21.87 11.44
C GLN A 1013 26.08 -21.12 11.38
N PHE A 1014 26.16 -20.12 10.52
CA PHE A 1014 27.26 -19.15 10.49
C PHE A 1014 26.80 -17.84 11.12
N SER A 1015 27.65 -17.21 11.93
CA SER A 1015 27.32 -15.91 12.54
C SER A 1015 28.54 -15.00 12.61
N GLN A 1016 28.31 -13.71 12.42
CA GLN A 1016 29.33 -12.68 12.43
C GLN A 1016 28.79 -11.38 13.06
N GLN A 1017 29.63 -10.70 13.84
CA GLN A 1017 29.39 -9.32 14.25
C GLN A 1017 29.89 -8.36 13.17
N ILE A 1018 29.03 -7.44 12.75
CA ILE A 1018 29.32 -6.50 11.66
C ILE A 1018 28.88 -5.10 12.09
N GLU A 1019 29.80 -4.15 12.04
CA GLU A 1019 29.52 -2.73 12.23
C GLU A 1019 28.87 -2.14 10.97
N PHE A 1020 27.93 -1.21 11.11
CA PHE A 1020 27.30 -0.50 10.01
C PHE A 1020 27.27 1.01 10.28
N ALA A 1021 27.52 1.80 9.24
CA ALA A 1021 27.17 3.22 9.21
C ALA A 1021 25.75 3.43 8.64
N PRO A 1022 25.08 4.56 8.95
CA PRO A 1022 23.77 4.89 8.38
C PRO A 1022 23.76 4.80 6.84
N GLY A 1023 22.79 4.07 6.28
CA GLY A 1023 22.64 3.85 4.84
C GLY A 1023 23.65 2.87 4.23
N GLU A 1024 24.56 2.28 5.00
CA GLU A 1024 25.61 1.41 4.46
C GLU A 1024 25.03 0.07 3.98
N GLY A 1025 25.33 -0.25 2.71
CA GLY A 1025 25.07 -1.55 2.12
C GLY A 1025 26.29 -2.46 2.19
N LYS A 1026 26.10 -3.72 2.56
CA LYS A 1026 27.15 -4.75 2.60
C LYS A 1026 26.66 -6.06 2.01
N VAL A 1027 27.62 -6.89 1.62
CA VAL A 1027 27.36 -8.27 1.22
C VAL A 1027 28.31 -9.19 1.95
N LEU A 1028 27.78 -10.23 2.59
CA LEU A 1028 28.55 -11.36 3.08
C LEU A 1028 28.44 -12.50 2.05
N MET A 1029 29.58 -12.95 1.52
CA MET A 1029 29.66 -14.12 0.64
C MET A 1029 30.37 -15.26 1.36
N LEU A 1030 29.77 -16.45 1.28
CA LEU A 1030 30.24 -17.69 1.88
C LEU A 1030 30.48 -18.72 0.78
N THR A 1031 31.59 -19.45 0.84
CA THR A 1031 31.87 -20.55 -0.09
C THR A 1031 32.68 -21.66 0.58
N GLN A 1032 32.61 -22.87 0.05
CA GLN A 1032 33.45 -24.01 0.47
C GLN A 1032 34.69 -24.20 -0.42
N LEU A 1033 34.91 -23.30 -1.38
CA LEU A 1033 36.05 -23.34 -2.29
C LEU A 1033 37.13 -22.34 -1.85
N PRO A 1034 38.41 -22.74 -1.81
CA PRO A 1034 39.51 -21.86 -1.44
C PRO A 1034 39.92 -20.88 -2.55
N ALA A 1035 39.42 -21.06 -3.78
CA ALA A 1035 39.81 -20.31 -4.98
C ALA A 1035 38.66 -19.47 -5.54
N VAL A 1036 39.01 -18.33 -6.14
CA VAL A 1036 38.09 -17.28 -6.59
C VAL A 1036 38.52 -16.70 -7.94
N VAL A 1037 37.56 -16.23 -8.72
CA VAL A 1037 37.80 -15.56 -10.01
C VAL A 1037 38.29 -14.13 -9.76
N MET A 1038 39.43 -13.79 -10.36
CA MET A 1038 40.06 -12.47 -10.24
C MET A 1038 39.76 -11.56 -11.43
N SER A 1039 39.62 -12.13 -12.63
CA SER A 1039 39.26 -11.45 -13.87
C SER A 1039 38.69 -12.44 -14.89
N ILE A 1040 37.99 -11.91 -15.90
CA ILE A 1040 37.48 -12.65 -17.07
C ILE A 1040 37.82 -11.82 -18.31
N GLU A 1041 38.55 -12.37 -19.28
CA GLU A 1041 38.96 -11.64 -20.50
C GLU A 1041 39.59 -10.27 -20.19
N ASP A 1042 40.47 -10.24 -19.19
CA ASP A 1042 41.11 -9.04 -18.63
C ASP A 1042 40.18 -8.00 -17.96
N GLU A 1043 38.88 -8.25 -17.89
CA GLU A 1043 37.98 -7.46 -17.06
C GLU A 1043 38.13 -7.92 -15.59
N PRO A 1044 38.66 -7.07 -14.70
CA PRO A 1044 38.85 -7.46 -13.31
C PRO A 1044 37.50 -7.62 -12.59
N SER A 1045 37.40 -8.67 -11.77
CA SER A 1045 36.17 -8.97 -11.04
C SER A 1045 35.95 -8.04 -9.85
N HIS A 1046 34.70 -7.59 -9.71
CA HIS A 1046 34.21 -6.83 -8.57
C HIS A 1046 34.06 -7.71 -7.34
N TYR A 1047 33.67 -8.97 -7.49
CA TYR A 1047 33.55 -9.94 -6.39
C TYR A 1047 34.56 -11.07 -6.54
N ARG A 1048 34.98 -11.64 -5.40
CA ARG A 1048 35.82 -12.84 -5.34
C ARG A 1048 34.94 -14.08 -5.31
N LEU A 1049 34.24 -14.33 -6.41
CA LEU A 1049 33.30 -15.47 -6.52
C LEU A 1049 34.03 -16.74 -6.93
N SER A 1050 33.59 -17.89 -6.44
CA SER A 1050 34.06 -19.20 -6.95
C SER A 1050 33.44 -19.58 -8.30
N GLY A 1051 32.46 -18.81 -8.78
CA GLY A 1051 31.90 -18.98 -10.12
C GLY A 1051 31.16 -17.72 -10.58
N GLN A 1052 31.25 -17.46 -11.89
CA GLN A 1052 30.53 -16.41 -12.61
C GLN A 1052 29.94 -17.01 -13.88
N PRO A 1053 28.89 -16.43 -14.48
CA PRO A 1053 28.38 -16.96 -15.74
C PRO A 1053 29.49 -17.07 -16.81
N GLY A 1054 29.72 -18.30 -17.28
CA GLY A 1054 30.78 -18.64 -18.24
C GLY A 1054 32.06 -19.24 -17.63
N ILE A 1055 32.27 -19.12 -16.31
CA ILE A 1055 33.46 -19.66 -15.61
C ILE A 1055 33.08 -20.22 -14.24
N THR A 1056 33.43 -21.48 -13.97
CA THR A 1056 33.23 -22.09 -12.66
C THR A 1056 34.56 -22.63 -12.15
N VAL A 1057 34.84 -22.42 -10.87
CA VAL A 1057 35.94 -23.08 -10.17
C VAL A 1057 35.38 -24.32 -9.50
N GLU A 1058 35.96 -25.48 -9.77
CA GLU A 1058 35.61 -26.74 -9.12
C GLU A 1058 36.78 -27.21 -8.26
N ALA A 1059 36.48 -27.85 -7.13
CA ALA A 1059 37.52 -28.57 -6.41
C ALA A 1059 37.96 -29.75 -7.28
N ALA A 1060 39.27 -30.02 -7.35
CA ALA A 1060 39.76 -31.23 -7.97
C ALA A 1060 39.07 -32.43 -7.31
N SER A 1061 38.42 -33.28 -8.11
CA SER A 1061 37.93 -34.56 -7.64
C SER A 1061 39.14 -35.45 -7.37
N ASP A 1062 39.38 -35.76 -6.10
CA ASP A 1062 40.35 -36.80 -5.69
C ASP A 1062 39.85 -38.20 -6.11
#